data_AF-A0A6C1KJU0-F1
#
_entry.id   AF-A0A6C1KJU0-F1
#
_cell.length_a   1.000
_cell.length_b   1.000
_cell.length_c   1.000
_cell.angle_alpha   90.00
_cell.angle_beta   90.00
_cell.angle_gamma   90.00
#
_symmetry.space_group_name_H-M   'P 1'
#
loop_
_entity.id
_entity.type
_entity.pdbx_description
1 polymer ?
#
loop_
_entity_poly.entity_id
_entity_poly.type
_entity_poly.pdbx_seq_one_letter_code
_entity_poly.pdbx_strand_id
1 'polypeptide(L)'
;MAFALAGAEVIHYSNSGGAFQLQSASPRLLHPHVYEWPDLGSLDLRAGLPILDWSADPAGEVIKRLKKEFEAAQVHLKSSLVSKPGTLESVAAGKHGWELTFAGTADLVFFSKVVLAMGFGEEAVLPGAETLGYWSPGNLSAAAIEAAPEVTYLLSGTGDGGLTDLMSLLIDDFQHVAFAEEVLGRFNGDALTRAAEAAFAGQTLDSDLKSAFDTHIRPALAAAEVSAWLQTRLRMDRRLTLNSSGPVFAFGRAARLNQVLAYAVLEAATDAGRPVNLTRGTVESITVEVKERSVAFKTGGPGTVVADHAILRHGPETAARYACAKVQYDAYLAHLKITLRNKPELGVPPRLDPQTFKFFDERRISALVQGPAAADQTNAAARGEATVLVGVDEASKRLFEKGRVSLADIAERCERGDPYEIHLVCSPSEFPEAEALVRLAAASAGRITLSADATVQHDWSKLSAHITAQPPPVISYRPVALPVVNLDRTIDLCLLRLLDRGLVSVVATSKVPGVGVLSPEIAGALSATWMTWRTELVANPVLCSSFLRWLYSVDPHGRTPWSGDHVATADLVAALVYMLATHLGEKLHPASPGRGNLELVDRGVALGSGCRSLANEELRDRSDAEQWGVEALILAGTSEVDIVEPFDRLGADAASGSLRAARRVKPALIQNSKAWSRRLAASLSEWTAAVEAEFAAMRRRQKASLEEVTKS
;
A
#
# COMPACT_ATOMS: atom_id res chain seq x y z
N MET A 1 -27.31 -15.81 3.88
CA MET A 1 -26.23 -16.46 4.67
C MET A 1 -25.67 -15.56 5.76
N ALA A 2 -25.14 -14.37 5.44
CA ALA A 2 -24.65 -13.41 6.45
C ALA A 2 -25.65 -13.17 7.61
N PHE A 3 -26.92 -12.88 7.30
CA PHE A 3 -27.97 -12.72 8.33
C PHE A 3 -28.16 -13.97 9.21
N ALA A 4 -28.08 -15.17 8.64
CA ALA A 4 -28.21 -16.42 9.40
C ALA A 4 -27.02 -16.64 10.34
N LEU A 5 -25.79 -16.32 9.90
CA LEU A 5 -24.60 -16.32 10.76
C LEU A 5 -24.69 -15.27 11.88
N ALA A 6 -25.36 -14.14 11.61
CA ALA A 6 -25.65 -13.13 12.62
C ALA A 6 -26.80 -13.53 13.58
N GLY A 7 -27.41 -14.70 13.40
CA GLY A 7 -28.45 -15.25 14.28
C GLY A 7 -29.89 -14.97 13.87
N ALA A 8 -30.14 -14.42 12.67
CA ALA A 8 -31.49 -14.23 12.17
C ALA A 8 -32.06 -15.50 11.52
N GLU A 9 -33.37 -15.68 11.59
CA GLU A 9 -34.10 -16.65 10.76
C GLU A 9 -34.29 -16.07 9.35
N VAL A 10 -33.80 -16.79 8.34
CA VAL A 10 -33.73 -16.33 6.95
C VAL A 10 -34.46 -17.32 6.05
N ILE A 11 -35.44 -16.80 5.31
CA ILE A 11 -36.07 -17.51 4.19
C ILE A 11 -35.59 -16.86 2.90
N HIS A 12 -34.92 -17.64 2.05
CA HIS A 12 -34.45 -17.23 0.73
C HIS A 12 -35.45 -17.72 -0.34
N TYR A 13 -36.03 -16.79 -1.10
CA TYR A 13 -36.91 -17.10 -2.22
C TYR A 13 -36.20 -16.92 -3.56
N SER A 14 -36.39 -17.87 -4.46
CA SER A 14 -35.98 -17.75 -5.87
C SER A 14 -36.91 -18.55 -6.79
N ASN A 15 -36.93 -18.25 -8.09
CA ASN A 15 -37.84 -18.93 -9.03
C ASN A 15 -37.62 -20.46 -9.10
N SER A 16 -36.42 -20.95 -8.80
CA SER A 16 -36.06 -22.36 -8.85
C SER A 16 -35.85 -23.00 -7.48
N GLY A 17 -35.95 -22.23 -6.40
CA GLY A 17 -35.53 -22.65 -5.06
C GLY A 17 -34.00 -22.69 -4.84
N GLY A 18 -33.18 -22.41 -5.86
CA GLY A 18 -31.71 -22.34 -5.78
C GLY A 18 -31.15 -20.92 -5.98
N ALA A 19 -29.87 -20.71 -5.63
CA ALA A 19 -29.15 -19.43 -5.85
C ALA A 19 -28.39 -19.42 -7.20
N PHE A 20 -27.98 -18.24 -7.68
CA PHE A 20 -27.02 -18.06 -8.78
C PHE A 20 -27.37 -18.71 -10.15
N GLN A 21 -28.53 -18.42 -10.74
CA GLN A 21 -28.94 -19.07 -11.99
C GLN A 21 -28.44 -18.40 -13.27
N LEU A 22 -28.42 -17.06 -13.32
CA LEU A 22 -28.24 -16.31 -14.56
C LEU A 22 -26.88 -16.58 -15.23
N GLN A 23 -25.81 -16.72 -14.43
CA GLN A 23 -24.44 -16.86 -14.93
C GLN A 23 -23.96 -18.32 -15.04
N SER A 24 -24.79 -19.31 -14.70
CA SER A 24 -24.30 -20.68 -14.47
C SER A 24 -23.78 -21.41 -15.72
N ALA A 25 -24.18 -20.97 -16.92
CA ALA A 25 -23.71 -21.53 -18.19
C ALA A 25 -22.71 -20.60 -18.91
N SER A 26 -22.36 -19.45 -18.33
CA SER A 26 -21.56 -18.44 -19.01
C SER A 26 -20.08 -18.83 -19.06
N PRO A 27 -19.45 -18.83 -20.24
CA PRO A 27 -18.00 -19.00 -20.40
C PRO A 27 -17.20 -17.73 -20.11
N ARG A 28 -17.86 -16.57 -19.95
CA ARG A 28 -17.18 -15.29 -19.69
C ARG A 28 -16.41 -15.36 -18.38
N LEU A 29 -15.17 -14.88 -18.38
CA LEU A 29 -14.37 -14.75 -17.17
C LEU A 29 -15.01 -13.71 -16.23
N LEU A 30 -15.19 -14.08 -14.96
CA LEU A 30 -15.48 -13.14 -13.89
C LEU A 30 -14.18 -12.79 -13.19
N HIS A 31 -13.97 -11.51 -12.93
CA HIS A 31 -12.88 -11.03 -12.10
C HIS A 31 -13.45 -10.10 -11.02
N PRO A 32 -13.06 -10.27 -9.75
CA PRO A 32 -13.70 -9.54 -8.65
C PRO A 32 -13.42 -8.05 -8.68
N HIS A 33 -12.19 -7.65 -9.02
CA HIS A 33 -11.72 -6.27 -8.84
C HIS A 33 -11.32 -5.52 -10.13
N VAL A 34 -11.42 -6.13 -11.32
CA VAL A 34 -10.83 -5.57 -12.56
C VAL A 34 -11.43 -4.21 -12.93
N TYR A 35 -12.70 -3.99 -12.58
CA TYR A 35 -13.40 -2.74 -12.82
C TYR A 35 -13.08 -1.63 -11.81
N GLU A 36 -12.34 -1.95 -10.73
CA GLU A 36 -11.89 -0.99 -9.73
C GLU A 36 -10.64 -0.21 -10.16
N TRP A 37 -9.95 -0.65 -11.22
CA TRP A 37 -8.78 0.06 -11.75
C TRP A 37 -9.11 1.54 -12.03
N PRO A 38 -8.24 2.50 -11.69
CA PRO A 38 -6.82 2.37 -11.34
C PRO A 38 -6.51 2.14 -9.86
N ASP A 39 -7.50 1.77 -9.04
CA ASP A 39 -7.25 1.47 -7.64
C ASP A 39 -6.31 0.25 -7.47
N LEU A 40 -5.56 0.26 -6.37
CA LEU A 40 -4.73 -0.86 -5.92
C LEU A 40 -5.58 -2.12 -5.69
N GLY A 41 -5.00 -3.27 -6.01
CA GLY A 41 -5.65 -4.57 -5.92
C GLY A 41 -6.67 -4.83 -7.02
N SER A 42 -6.72 -4.00 -8.07
CA SER A 42 -7.67 -4.20 -9.17
C SER A 42 -7.43 -5.48 -9.97
N LEU A 43 -6.23 -6.06 -9.90
CA LEU A 43 -5.89 -7.38 -10.43
C LEU A 43 -5.81 -8.47 -9.35
N ASP A 44 -6.25 -8.19 -8.11
CA ASP A 44 -6.37 -9.25 -7.10
C ASP A 44 -7.36 -10.30 -7.62
N LEU A 45 -6.89 -11.53 -7.82
CA LEU A 45 -7.70 -12.60 -8.38
C LEU A 45 -8.81 -13.05 -7.43
N ARG A 46 -8.76 -12.71 -6.14
CA ARG A 46 -9.65 -13.21 -5.09
C ARG A 46 -10.53 -12.10 -4.55
N ALA A 47 -11.83 -12.35 -4.42
CA ALA A 47 -12.82 -11.37 -3.95
C ALA A 47 -12.60 -10.92 -2.49
N GLY A 48 -11.93 -11.73 -1.68
CA GLY A 48 -11.54 -11.37 -0.32
C GLY A 48 -12.74 -11.29 0.63
N LEU A 49 -13.75 -12.14 0.43
CA LEU A 49 -14.95 -12.17 1.28
C LEU A 49 -14.82 -13.18 2.42
N PRO A 50 -15.37 -12.90 3.62
CA PRO A 50 -15.29 -13.83 4.75
C PRO A 50 -16.19 -15.04 4.55
N ILE A 51 -17.12 -14.99 3.60
CA ILE A 51 -18.07 -16.04 3.23
C ILE A 51 -18.37 -15.96 1.74
N LEU A 52 -18.63 -17.10 1.07
CA LEU A 52 -18.87 -17.17 -0.37
C LEU A 52 -17.78 -16.43 -1.15
N ASP A 53 -16.55 -16.67 -0.73
CA ASP A 53 -15.38 -16.11 -1.39
C ASP A 53 -15.14 -16.81 -2.71
N TRP A 54 -14.55 -16.10 -3.66
CA TRP A 54 -14.32 -16.66 -4.99
C TRP A 54 -13.11 -16.01 -5.64
N SER A 55 -12.54 -16.75 -6.59
CA SER A 55 -11.43 -16.27 -7.41
C SER A 55 -11.85 -16.14 -8.87
N ALA A 56 -11.13 -15.31 -9.61
CA ALA A 56 -11.32 -15.08 -11.03
C ALA A 56 -11.27 -16.41 -11.80
N ASP A 57 -12.31 -16.65 -12.60
CA ASP A 57 -12.52 -17.90 -13.36
C ASP A 57 -13.73 -17.70 -14.30
N PRO A 58 -13.99 -18.59 -15.29
CA PRO A 58 -15.24 -18.56 -16.04
C PRO A 58 -16.45 -18.57 -15.10
N ALA A 59 -17.43 -17.74 -15.41
CA ALA A 59 -18.59 -17.49 -14.58
C ALA A 59 -19.30 -18.79 -14.16
N GLY A 60 -19.44 -19.74 -15.08
CA GLY A 60 -20.01 -21.06 -14.78
C GLY A 60 -19.29 -21.80 -13.65
N GLU A 61 -17.95 -21.79 -13.64
CA GLU A 61 -17.15 -22.45 -12.60
C GLU A 61 -17.18 -21.69 -11.27
N VAL A 62 -17.14 -20.35 -11.30
CA VAL A 62 -17.35 -19.52 -10.10
C VAL A 62 -18.69 -19.85 -9.46
N ILE A 63 -19.77 -19.82 -10.24
CA ILE A 63 -21.13 -20.09 -9.76
C ILE A 63 -21.26 -21.51 -9.21
N LYS A 64 -20.67 -22.50 -9.87
CA LYS A 64 -20.68 -23.89 -9.42
C LYS A 64 -20.04 -24.04 -8.04
N ARG A 65 -18.90 -23.37 -7.78
CA ARG A 65 -18.27 -23.34 -6.46
C ARG A 65 -19.13 -22.63 -5.42
N LEU A 66 -19.62 -21.44 -5.74
CA LEU A 66 -20.47 -20.65 -4.83
C LEU A 66 -21.77 -21.37 -4.46
N LYS A 67 -22.40 -22.07 -5.42
CA LYS A 67 -23.58 -22.91 -5.17
C LYS A 67 -23.27 -24.02 -4.18
N LYS A 68 -22.17 -24.76 -4.41
CA LYS A 68 -21.75 -25.85 -3.54
C LYS A 68 -21.48 -25.37 -2.11
N GLU A 69 -20.79 -24.24 -1.96
CA GLU A 69 -20.53 -23.63 -0.65
C GLU A 69 -21.82 -23.17 0.03
N PHE A 70 -22.73 -22.53 -0.71
CA PHE A 70 -24.01 -22.09 -0.20
C PHE A 70 -24.87 -23.27 0.28
N GLU A 71 -24.98 -24.33 -0.53
CA GLU A 71 -25.71 -25.54 -0.19
C GLU A 71 -25.13 -26.24 1.04
N ALA A 72 -23.79 -26.35 1.13
CA ALA A 72 -23.13 -26.88 2.31
C ALA A 72 -23.44 -26.03 3.56
N ALA A 73 -23.37 -24.71 3.44
CA ALA A 73 -23.72 -23.81 4.53
C ALA A 73 -25.20 -23.93 4.94
N GLN A 74 -26.12 -24.15 3.99
CA GLN A 74 -27.53 -24.39 4.30
C GLN A 74 -27.74 -25.66 5.14
N VAL A 75 -26.96 -26.72 4.90
CA VAL A 75 -27.04 -27.94 5.72
C VAL A 75 -26.65 -27.65 7.16
N HIS A 76 -25.57 -26.89 7.37
CA HIS A 76 -25.11 -26.50 8.71
C HIS A 76 -26.03 -25.50 9.40
N LEU A 77 -26.63 -24.58 8.64
CA LEU A 77 -27.51 -23.51 9.12
C LEU A 77 -29.00 -23.84 8.97
N LYS A 78 -29.37 -25.11 8.85
CA LYS A 78 -30.75 -25.54 8.50
C LYS A 78 -31.85 -24.99 9.41
N SER A 79 -31.53 -24.65 10.66
CA SER A 79 -32.47 -24.05 11.61
C SER A 79 -32.71 -22.56 11.39
N SER A 80 -31.79 -21.86 10.71
CA SER A 80 -31.81 -20.41 10.51
C SER A 80 -31.76 -19.98 9.04
N LEU A 81 -31.53 -20.88 8.08
CA LEU A 81 -31.51 -20.59 6.66
C LEU A 81 -32.26 -21.64 5.84
N VAL A 82 -33.37 -21.23 5.23
CA VAL A 82 -34.23 -22.10 4.40
C VAL A 82 -34.41 -21.48 3.01
N SER A 83 -34.23 -22.26 1.96
CA SER A 83 -34.60 -21.87 0.58
C SER A 83 -35.99 -22.34 0.21
N LYS A 84 -36.77 -21.51 -0.49
CA LYS A 84 -38.07 -21.86 -1.06
C LYS A 84 -38.19 -21.38 -2.50
N PRO A 85 -38.86 -22.15 -3.39
CA PRO A 85 -39.24 -21.62 -4.68
C PRO A 85 -40.32 -20.54 -4.52
N GLY A 86 -40.30 -19.50 -5.35
CA GLY A 86 -41.36 -18.50 -5.39
C GLY A 86 -41.05 -17.30 -6.27
N THR A 87 -42.07 -16.84 -7.00
CA THR A 87 -42.02 -15.59 -7.78
C THR A 87 -42.80 -14.53 -7.03
N LEU A 88 -42.11 -13.44 -6.67
CA LEU A 88 -42.69 -12.35 -5.90
C LEU A 88 -43.66 -11.52 -6.75
N GLU A 89 -44.90 -11.36 -6.30
CA GLU A 89 -45.92 -10.56 -7.00
C GLU A 89 -46.12 -9.19 -6.36
N SER A 90 -46.09 -9.10 -5.03
CA SER A 90 -46.25 -7.83 -4.34
C SER A 90 -45.48 -7.76 -3.02
N VAL A 91 -45.07 -6.54 -2.65
CA VAL A 91 -44.50 -6.19 -1.35
C VAL A 91 -45.22 -4.96 -0.80
N ALA A 92 -45.79 -5.09 0.40
CA ALA A 92 -46.45 -3.99 1.10
C ALA A 92 -45.93 -3.84 2.53
N ALA A 93 -45.97 -2.61 3.04
CA ALA A 93 -45.75 -2.36 4.47
C ALA A 93 -47.04 -2.66 5.24
N GLY A 94 -46.96 -3.55 6.22
CA GLY A 94 -48.05 -3.95 7.09
C GLY A 94 -47.88 -3.45 8.52
N LYS A 95 -48.84 -3.75 9.39
CA LYS A 95 -48.84 -3.32 10.80
C LYS A 95 -47.66 -3.89 11.61
N HIS A 96 -47.16 -5.07 11.24
CA HIS A 96 -46.15 -5.83 11.98
C HIS A 96 -44.87 -6.11 11.17
N GLY A 97 -44.68 -5.42 10.04
CA GLY A 97 -43.51 -5.63 9.17
C GLY A 97 -43.89 -5.51 7.70
N TRP A 98 -43.42 -6.46 6.90
CA TRP A 98 -43.64 -6.54 5.47
C TRP A 98 -44.56 -7.70 5.13
N GLU A 99 -45.49 -7.46 4.22
CA GLU A 99 -46.46 -8.41 3.71
C GLU A 99 -46.12 -8.73 2.26
N LEU A 100 -45.94 -10.00 1.94
CA LEU A 100 -45.53 -10.48 0.61
C LEU A 100 -46.57 -11.45 0.05
N THR A 101 -46.82 -11.35 -1.25
CA THR A 101 -47.56 -12.35 -2.01
C THR A 101 -46.68 -12.98 -3.08
N PHE A 102 -46.84 -14.29 -3.29
CA PHE A 102 -46.09 -15.04 -4.29
C PHE A 102 -47.05 -15.67 -5.30
N ALA A 103 -46.61 -15.76 -6.55
CA ALA A 103 -47.39 -16.31 -7.64
C ALA A 103 -47.87 -17.73 -7.34
N GLY A 104 -49.16 -17.96 -7.60
CA GLY A 104 -49.81 -19.25 -7.33
C GLY A 104 -50.15 -19.52 -5.86
N THR A 105 -49.95 -18.55 -4.97
CA THR A 105 -50.34 -18.65 -3.54
C THR A 105 -51.29 -17.53 -3.15
N ALA A 106 -52.38 -17.86 -2.44
CA ALA A 106 -53.30 -16.85 -1.90
C ALA A 106 -52.88 -16.36 -0.51
N ASP A 107 -51.89 -17.00 0.11
CA ASP A 107 -51.45 -16.73 1.48
C ASP A 107 -50.48 -15.54 1.53
N LEU A 108 -50.75 -14.63 2.46
CA LEU A 108 -49.82 -13.56 2.83
C LEU A 108 -48.70 -14.13 3.70
N VAL A 109 -47.45 -13.81 3.35
CA VAL A 109 -46.27 -14.16 4.15
C VAL A 109 -45.69 -12.91 4.79
N PHE A 110 -45.37 -12.99 6.08
CA PHE A 110 -44.95 -11.85 6.89
C PHE A 110 -43.46 -11.89 7.24
N PHE A 111 -42.77 -10.76 7.11
CA PHE A 111 -41.35 -10.63 7.45
C PHE A 111 -41.06 -9.34 8.22
N SER A 112 -40.14 -9.39 9.18
CA SER A 112 -39.66 -8.18 9.87
C SER A 112 -38.77 -7.31 8.98
N LYS A 113 -38.03 -7.94 8.05
CA LYS A 113 -37.13 -7.31 7.09
C LYS A 113 -37.20 -8.05 5.75
N VAL A 114 -37.11 -7.31 4.65
CA VAL A 114 -37.07 -7.84 3.29
C VAL A 114 -35.85 -7.28 2.58
N VAL A 115 -35.08 -8.16 1.93
CA VAL A 115 -33.94 -7.77 1.09
C VAL A 115 -34.22 -8.26 -0.32
N LEU A 116 -34.40 -7.33 -1.25
CA LEU A 116 -34.62 -7.63 -2.66
C LEU A 116 -33.26 -7.77 -3.37
N ALA A 117 -32.77 -9.01 -3.47
CA ALA A 117 -31.52 -9.35 -4.16
C ALA A 117 -31.75 -9.85 -5.60
N MET A 118 -32.63 -9.18 -6.34
CA MET A 118 -33.11 -9.65 -7.65
C MET A 118 -32.11 -9.33 -8.79
N GLY A 119 -31.07 -8.55 -8.55
CA GLY A 119 -30.06 -8.18 -9.56
C GLY A 119 -30.61 -7.32 -10.69
N PHE A 120 -29.87 -7.25 -11.79
CA PHE A 120 -30.19 -6.41 -12.95
C PHE A 120 -31.07 -7.12 -13.99
N GLY A 121 -30.81 -8.40 -14.27
CA GLY A 121 -31.66 -9.23 -15.13
C GLY A 121 -31.10 -9.55 -16.51
N GLU A 122 -31.98 -10.01 -17.39
CA GLU A 122 -31.67 -10.36 -18.78
C GLU A 122 -31.75 -9.13 -19.69
N GLU A 123 -31.01 -9.18 -20.80
CA GLU A 123 -30.98 -8.12 -21.81
C GLU A 123 -32.39 -7.78 -22.32
N ALA A 124 -32.68 -6.51 -22.56
CA ALA A 124 -33.94 -6.09 -23.15
C ALA A 124 -34.16 -6.75 -24.53
N VAL A 125 -35.38 -7.21 -24.78
CA VAL A 125 -35.75 -7.86 -26.04
C VAL A 125 -36.24 -6.79 -27.01
N LEU A 126 -35.58 -6.67 -28.16
CA LEU A 126 -36.04 -5.82 -29.25
C LEU A 126 -36.81 -6.65 -30.29
N PRO A 127 -38.07 -6.28 -30.61
CA PRO A 127 -38.85 -6.98 -31.63
C PRO A 127 -38.10 -7.07 -32.96
N GLY A 128 -37.97 -8.28 -33.50
CA GLY A 128 -37.28 -8.53 -34.78
C GLY A 128 -35.76 -8.73 -34.70
N ALA A 129 -35.14 -8.60 -33.51
CA ALA A 129 -33.75 -9.00 -33.27
C ALA A 129 -33.67 -10.38 -32.60
N GLU A 130 -32.64 -11.14 -32.96
CA GLU A 130 -32.15 -12.21 -32.09
C GLU A 130 -31.54 -11.56 -30.83
N THR A 131 -32.11 -11.83 -29.65
CA THR A 131 -31.60 -11.28 -28.40
C THR A 131 -30.51 -12.19 -27.85
N LEU A 132 -29.25 -11.83 -28.12
CA LEU A 132 -28.09 -12.51 -27.55
C LEU A 132 -27.82 -11.99 -26.14
N GLY A 133 -28.35 -12.68 -25.14
CA GLY A 133 -28.15 -12.35 -23.72
C GLY A 133 -26.66 -12.28 -23.34
N TYR A 134 -26.29 -11.28 -22.52
CA TYR A 134 -24.90 -11.04 -22.12
C TYR A 134 -24.19 -12.30 -21.57
N TRP A 135 -24.89 -13.08 -20.75
CA TRP A 135 -24.38 -14.31 -20.11
C TRP A 135 -24.53 -15.58 -20.96
N SER A 136 -25.12 -15.49 -22.16
CA SER A 136 -25.42 -16.66 -22.98
C SER A 136 -24.13 -17.27 -23.58
N PRO A 137 -23.99 -18.61 -23.62
CA PRO A 137 -22.81 -19.28 -24.17
C PRO A 137 -22.49 -18.90 -25.62
N GLY A 138 -23.51 -18.64 -26.45
CA GLY A 138 -23.37 -18.27 -27.87
C GLY A 138 -23.04 -16.80 -28.12
N ASN A 139 -22.92 -15.98 -27.08
CA ASN A 139 -22.74 -14.54 -27.17
C ASN A 139 -21.27 -14.09 -27.01
N LEU A 140 -20.33 -15.05 -26.97
CA LEU A 140 -18.95 -14.75 -27.31
C LEU A 140 -18.91 -14.57 -28.82
N SER A 141 -18.94 -13.31 -29.26
CA SER A 141 -18.61 -12.93 -30.64
C SER A 141 -17.29 -13.59 -31.05
N ALA A 142 -17.41 -14.75 -31.69
CA ALA A 142 -16.53 -15.39 -32.64
C ALA A 142 -15.01 -15.22 -32.41
N ALA A 143 -14.44 -16.08 -31.55
CA ALA A 143 -13.05 -16.51 -31.74
C ALA A 143 -12.84 -17.15 -33.13
N ALA A 144 -13.93 -17.65 -33.73
CA ALA A 144 -13.94 -18.13 -35.11
C ALA A 144 -13.60 -17.00 -36.10
N ILE A 145 -12.68 -17.30 -37.01
CA ILE A 145 -12.42 -16.48 -38.19
C ILE A 145 -13.67 -16.53 -39.07
N GLU A 146 -14.13 -15.35 -39.52
CA GLU A 146 -15.27 -15.29 -40.42
C GLU A 146 -14.94 -15.99 -41.75
N ALA A 147 -15.85 -16.82 -42.23
CA ALA A 147 -15.65 -17.59 -43.46
C ALA A 147 -15.64 -16.68 -44.70
N ALA A 148 -16.29 -15.51 -44.62
CA ALA A 148 -16.29 -14.49 -45.65
C ALA A 148 -15.39 -13.31 -45.24
N PRO A 149 -14.64 -12.71 -46.18
CA PRO A 149 -13.89 -11.50 -45.89
C PRO A 149 -14.84 -10.31 -45.67
N GLU A 150 -14.49 -9.43 -44.73
CA GLU A 150 -15.14 -8.14 -44.44
C GLU A 150 -16.56 -8.17 -43.88
N VAL A 151 -16.93 -9.20 -43.11
CA VAL A 151 -18.24 -9.27 -42.44
C VAL A 151 -18.49 -8.00 -41.61
N THR A 152 -19.69 -7.43 -41.75
CA THR A 152 -20.07 -6.16 -41.12
C THR A 152 -20.86 -6.38 -39.83
N TYR A 153 -20.42 -5.72 -38.76
CA TYR A 153 -21.07 -5.76 -37.45
C TYR A 153 -21.62 -4.39 -37.07
N LEU A 154 -22.82 -4.38 -36.50
CA LEU A 154 -23.33 -3.29 -35.68
C LEU A 154 -23.22 -3.69 -34.20
N LEU A 155 -22.55 -2.87 -33.41
CA LEU A 155 -22.59 -2.94 -31.96
C LEU A 155 -23.32 -1.71 -31.43
N SER A 156 -24.39 -1.89 -30.67
CA SER A 156 -25.13 -0.78 -30.05
C SER A 156 -25.06 -0.85 -28.54
N GLY A 157 -24.35 0.10 -27.93
CA GLY A 157 -24.19 0.21 -26.48
C GLY A 157 -22.75 0.45 -26.07
N THR A 158 -22.53 1.34 -25.10
CA THR A 158 -21.20 1.78 -24.63
C THR A 158 -20.99 1.57 -23.13
N GLY A 159 -21.80 0.71 -22.51
CA GLY A 159 -21.50 0.16 -21.17
C GLY A 159 -20.42 -0.92 -21.22
N ASP A 160 -20.07 -1.51 -20.07
CA ASP A 160 -18.99 -2.49 -19.96
C ASP A 160 -19.13 -3.69 -20.91
N GLY A 161 -20.35 -4.24 -21.05
CA GLY A 161 -20.59 -5.33 -21.99
C GLY A 161 -20.37 -4.92 -23.44
N GLY A 162 -20.76 -3.68 -23.80
CA GLY A 162 -20.55 -3.13 -25.14
C GLY A 162 -19.07 -2.89 -25.44
N LEU A 163 -18.34 -2.23 -24.54
CA LEU A 163 -16.91 -1.99 -24.75
C LEU A 163 -16.09 -3.29 -24.76
N THR A 164 -16.47 -4.28 -23.95
CA THR A 164 -15.85 -5.61 -23.99
C THR A 164 -16.06 -6.29 -25.35
N ASP A 165 -17.28 -6.27 -25.88
CA ASP A 165 -17.56 -6.88 -27.18
C ASP A 165 -16.94 -6.08 -28.35
N LEU A 166 -16.80 -4.76 -28.22
CA LEU A 166 -16.03 -3.94 -29.17
C LEU A 166 -14.59 -4.44 -29.27
N MET A 167 -13.93 -4.65 -28.14
CA MET A 167 -12.56 -5.17 -28.12
C MET A 167 -12.50 -6.59 -28.67
N SER A 168 -13.46 -7.45 -28.30
CA SER A 168 -13.56 -8.83 -28.83
C SER A 168 -13.75 -8.89 -30.34
N LEU A 169 -14.42 -7.90 -30.93
CA LEU A 169 -14.63 -7.80 -32.38
C LEU A 169 -13.40 -7.25 -33.12
N LEU A 170 -12.53 -6.50 -32.44
CA LEU A 170 -11.39 -5.84 -33.07
C LEU A 170 -10.06 -6.53 -32.81
N ILE A 171 -9.92 -7.27 -31.71
CA ILE A 171 -8.68 -7.91 -31.28
C ILE A 171 -8.76 -9.42 -31.47
N ASP A 172 -7.70 -9.97 -32.07
CA ASP A 172 -7.56 -11.41 -32.23
C ASP A 172 -7.19 -12.09 -30.91
N ASP A 173 -7.75 -13.29 -30.71
CA ASP A 173 -7.66 -14.08 -29.48
C ASP A 173 -7.94 -13.27 -28.19
N PHE A 174 -9.04 -12.53 -28.20
CA PHE A 174 -9.39 -11.62 -27.10
C PHE A 174 -9.96 -12.37 -25.89
N GLN A 175 -9.27 -12.26 -24.75
CA GLN A 175 -9.77 -12.57 -23.42
C GLN A 175 -9.57 -11.34 -22.54
N HIS A 176 -10.65 -10.82 -21.93
CA HIS A 176 -10.67 -9.49 -21.32
C HIS A 176 -9.60 -9.24 -20.25
N VAL A 177 -9.40 -10.17 -19.31
CA VAL A 177 -8.45 -9.98 -18.20
C VAL A 177 -7.01 -10.13 -18.69
N ALA A 178 -6.70 -11.19 -19.44
CA ALA A 178 -5.39 -11.38 -20.04
C ALA A 178 -5.01 -10.17 -20.92
N PHE A 179 -5.94 -9.67 -21.73
CA PHE A 179 -5.71 -8.47 -22.53
C PHE A 179 -5.45 -7.22 -21.67
N ALA A 180 -6.17 -7.05 -20.57
CA ALA A 180 -5.92 -5.96 -19.64
C ALA A 180 -4.54 -6.08 -18.99
N GLU A 181 -4.18 -7.26 -18.48
CA GLU A 181 -2.87 -7.54 -17.90
C GLU A 181 -1.73 -7.28 -18.90
N GLU A 182 -1.88 -7.72 -20.16
CA GLU A 182 -0.91 -7.48 -21.22
C GLU A 182 -0.72 -5.99 -21.54
N VAL A 183 -1.81 -5.22 -21.60
CA VAL A 183 -1.73 -3.76 -21.79
C VAL A 183 -1.08 -3.09 -20.59
N LEU A 184 -1.50 -3.40 -19.38
CA LEU A 184 -0.95 -2.82 -18.15
C LEU A 184 0.53 -3.19 -17.95
N GLY A 185 0.92 -4.41 -18.35
CA GLY A 185 2.29 -4.92 -18.30
C GLY A 185 3.27 -4.20 -19.24
N ARG A 186 2.79 -3.44 -20.23
CA ARG A 186 3.64 -2.65 -21.14
C ARG A 186 4.17 -1.34 -20.54
N PHE A 187 3.66 -0.94 -19.39
CA PHE A 187 4.06 0.31 -18.75
C PHE A 187 5.14 0.08 -17.71
N ASN A 188 6.23 0.84 -17.84
CA ASN A 188 7.23 0.96 -16.79
C ASN A 188 6.73 1.97 -15.74
N GLY A 189 6.58 1.53 -14.50
CA GLY A 189 6.03 2.35 -13.42
C GLY A 189 4.57 2.76 -13.64
N ASP A 190 4.10 3.73 -12.87
CA ASP A 190 2.68 4.11 -12.75
C ASP A 190 2.21 5.14 -13.80
N ALA A 191 2.83 5.16 -14.98
CA ALA A 191 2.57 6.19 -16.00
C ALA A 191 1.12 6.21 -16.51
N LEU A 192 0.55 5.04 -16.83
CA LEU A 192 -0.84 4.94 -17.28
C LEU A 192 -1.82 5.27 -16.15
N THR A 193 -1.52 4.83 -14.93
CA THR A 193 -2.30 5.12 -13.72
C THR A 193 -2.42 6.62 -13.48
N ARG A 194 -1.29 7.35 -13.50
CA ARG A 194 -1.30 8.82 -13.39
C ARG A 194 -2.08 9.48 -14.51
N ALA A 195 -1.91 9.01 -15.75
CA ALA A 195 -2.63 9.53 -16.91
C ALA A 195 -4.15 9.34 -16.76
N ALA A 196 -4.58 8.19 -16.27
CA ALA A 196 -5.99 7.91 -15.99
C ALA A 196 -6.53 8.77 -14.85
N GLU A 197 -5.83 8.85 -13.72
CA GLU A 197 -6.21 9.73 -12.61
C GLU A 197 -6.41 11.19 -13.10
N ALA A 198 -5.50 11.70 -13.92
CA ALA A 198 -5.62 13.03 -14.53
C ALA A 198 -6.81 13.13 -15.50
N ALA A 199 -7.05 12.13 -16.34
CA ALA A 199 -8.14 12.13 -17.30
C ALA A 199 -9.54 12.10 -16.63
N PHE A 200 -9.67 11.35 -15.54
CA PHE A 200 -10.93 11.20 -14.80
C PHE A 200 -11.15 12.25 -13.72
N ALA A 201 -10.10 12.99 -13.32
CA ALA A 201 -10.20 14.02 -12.29
C ALA A 201 -11.20 15.13 -12.66
N GLY A 202 -12.13 15.43 -11.76
CA GLY A 202 -13.11 16.52 -11.90
C GLY A 202 -14.20 16.30 -12.95
N GLN A 203 -14.30 15.11 -13.55
CA GLN A 203 -15.32 14.79 -14.54
C GLN A 203 -16.71 14.64 -13.90
N THR A 204 -17.75 15.03 -14.63
CA THR A 204 -19.15 14.92 -14.20
C THR A 204 -19.83 13.75 -14.91
N LEU A 205 -20.83 13.12 -14.28
CA LEU A 205 -21.57 12.02 -14.90
C LEU A 205 -22.02 12.36 -16.34
N ASP A 206 -21.82 11.42 -17.26
CA ASP A 206 -22.11 11.49 -18.69
C ASP A 206 -21.29 12.50 -19.53
N SER A 207 -20.28 13.18 -18.96
CA SER A 207 -19.37 14.02 -19.76
C SER A 207 -18.54 13.18 -20.74
N ASP A 208 -18.22 13.75 -21.90
CA ASP A 208 -17.37 13.10 -22.91
C ASP A 208 -15.89 13.19 -22.50
N LEU A 209 -15.27 12.03 -22.30
CA LEU A 209 -13.87 11.90 -21.89
C LEU A 209 -12.88 11.97 -23.04
N LYS A 210 -13.33 11.98 -24.31
CA LYS A 210 -12.44 11.93 -25.48
C LYS A 210 -11.32 12.97 -25.43
N SER A 211 -11.63 14.22 -25.11
CA SER A 211 -10.62 15.29 -25.01
C SER A 211 -9.62 15.06 -23.88
N ALA A 212 -10.07 14.50 -22.75
CA ALA A 212 -9.20 14.19 -21.62
C ALA A 212 -8.29 12.99 -21.94
N PHE A 213 -8.81 11.99 -22.65
CA PHE A 213 -8.03 10.85 -23.15
C PHE A 213 -6.97 11.28 -24.16
N ASP A 214 -7.33 12.16 -25.11
CA ASP A 214 -6.37 12.70 -26.07
C ASP A 214 -5.22 13.47 -25.38
N THR A 215 -5.54 14.17 -24.28
CA THR A 215 -4.57 14.98 -23.52
C THR A 215 -3.66 14.13 -22.63
N HIS A 216 -4.21 13.14 -21.93
CA HIS A 216 -3.50 12.43 -20.86
C HIS A 216 -3.18 10.97 -21.20
N ILE A 217 -4.14 10.22 -21.76
CA ILE A 217 -3.99 8.79 -22.05
C ILE A 217 -3.15 8.57 -23.31
N ARG A 218 -3.45 9.28 -24.41
CA ARG A 218 -2.77 9.10 -25.71
C ARG A 218 -1.24 9.22 -25.60
N PRO A 219 -0.68 10.23 -24.90
CA PRO A 219 0.78 10.32 -24.74
C PRO A 219 1.38 9.15 -23.96
N ALA A 220 0.69 8.65 -22.92
CA ALA A 220 1.14 7.49 -22.17
C ALA A 220 1.14 6.23 -23.04
N LEU A 221 0.07 5.98 -23.80
CA LEU A 221 -0.01 4.85 -24.74
C LEU A 221 1.10 4.90 -25.80
N ALA A 222 1.41 6.10 -26.32
CA ALA A 222 2.46 6.30 -27.30
C ALA A 222 3.85 6.02 -26.74
N ALA A 223 4.15 6.50 -25.52
CA ALA A 223 5.44 6.27 -24.86
C ALA A 223 5.71 4.79 -24.56
N ALA A 224 4.66 3.99 -24.35
CA ALA A 224 4.74 2.54 -24.13
C ALA A 224 4.54 1.71 -25.41
N GLU A 225 4.52 2.35 -26.59
CA GLU A 225 4.34 1.71 -27.90
C GLU A 225 3.10 0.79 -28.00
N VAL A 226 2.05 1.12 -27.25
CA VAL A 226 0.83 0.28 -27.18
C VAL A 226 0.09 0.26 -28.52
N SER A 227 0.02 1.39 -29.24
CA SER A 227 -0.66 1.45 -30.55
C SER A 227 -0.01 0.49 -31.56
N ALA A 228 1.32 0.52 -31.68
CA ALA A 228 2.05 -0.35 -32.62
C ALA A 228 1.83 -1.85 -32.31
N TRP A 229 1.80 -2.22 -31.04
CA TRP A 229 1.49 -3.59 -30.64
C TRP A 229 0.03 -3.97 -30.89
N LEU A 230 -0.93 -3.10 -30.59
CA LEU A 230 -2.34 -3.37 -30.85
C LEU A 230 -2.60 -3.57 -32.34
N GLN A 231 -1.92 -2.82 -33.21
CA GLN A 231 -2.03 -2.97 -34.66
C GLN A 231 -1.70 -4.38 -35.15
N THR A 232 -0.72 -5.06 -34.52
CA THR A 232 -0.38 -6.45 -34.91
C THR A 232 -1.42 -7.48 -34.48
N ARG A 233 -2.39 -7.08 -33.65
CA ARG A 233 -3.46 -7.94 -33.13
C ARG A 233 -4.83 -7.61 -33.71
N LEU A 234 -4.94 -6.57 -34.54
CA LEU A 234 -6.22 -6.18 -35.11
C LEU A 234 -6.75 -7.26 -36.05
N ARG A 235 -7.99 -7.69 -35.84
CA ARG A 235 -8.69 -8.64 -36.72
C ARG A 235 -8.93 -8.02 -38.09
N MET A 236 -8.54 -8.71 -39.15
CA MET A 236 -8.70 -8.21 -40.53
C MET A 236 -9.97 -8.70 -41.24
N ASP A 237 -10.68 -9.66 -40.63
CA ASP A 237 -11.81 -10.39 -41.24
C ASP A 237 -13.16 -9.66 -41.17
N ARG A 238 -13.26 -8.56 -40.39
CA ARG A 238 -14.52 -7.87 -40.12
C ARG A 238 -14.40 -6.34 -40.08
N ARG A 239 -15.54 -5.66 -40.24
CA ARG A 239 -15.72 -4.20 -40.11
C ARG A 239 -16.77 -3.90 -39.06
N LEU A 240 -16.53 -2.88 -38.24
CA LEU A 240 -17.40 -2.52 -37.11
C LEU A 240 -18.03 -1.14 -37.28
N THR A 241 -19.33 -1.07 -37.00
CA THR A 241 -20.05 0.16 -36.69
C THR A 241 -20.45 0.15 -35.23
N LEU A 242 -20.03 1.17 -34.47
CA LEU A 242 -20.44 1.38 -33.07
C LEU A 242 -21.54 2.45 -33.01
N ASN A 243 -22.69 2.09 -32.45
CA ASN A 243 -23.79 2.99 -32.15
C ASN A 243 -23.83 3.34 -30.65
N SER A 244 -23.95 4.63 -30.33
CA SER A 244 -24.09 5.12 -28.96
C SER A 244 -25.23 6.12 -28.82
N SER A 245 -25.98 6.06 -27.71
CA SER A 245 -27.01 7.07 -27.38
C SER A 245 -26.43 8.38 -26.82
N GLY A 246 -25.11 8.48 -26.68
CA GLY A 246 -24.39 9.65 -26.17
C GLY A 246 -22.92 9.62 -26.59
N PRO A 247 -22.01 10.31 -25.88
CA PRO A 247 -20.57 10.12 -26.06
C PRO A 247 -20.18 8.64 -26.01
N VAL A 248 -19.15 8.26 -26.78
CA VAL A 248 -18.62 6.88 -26.73
C VAL A 248 -17.97 6.63 -25.37
N PHE A 249 -17.18 7.60 -24.89
CA PHE A 249 -16.52 7.56 -23.58
C PHE A 249 -17.23 8.51 -22.61
N ALA A 250 -18.42 8.10 -22.17
CA ALA A 250 -19.18 8.86 -21.18
C ALA A 250 -18.71 8.51 -19.75
N PHE A 251 -18.37 9.52 -18.96
CA PHE A 251 -17.94 9.32 -17.58
C PHE A 251 -19.03 8.64 -16.75
N GLY A 252 -18.67 7.56 -16.05
CA GLY A 252 -19.60 6.77 -15.21
C GLY A 252 -20.47 5.75 -15.94
N ARG A 253 -20.40 5.65 -17.29
CA ARG A 253 -21.21 4.68 -18.07
C ARG A 253 -20.61 3.28 -18.15
N ALA A 254 -19.28 3.17 -18.10
CA ALA A 254 -18.54 1.92 -18.09
C ALA A 254 -17.33 2.03 -17.15
N ALA A 255 -16.74 0.91 -16.75
CA ALA A 255 -15.53 0.87 -15.95
C ALA A 255 -14.39 1.65 -16.63
N ARG A 256 -13.59 2.36 -15.82
CA ARG A 256 -12.51 3.23 -16.30
C ARG A 256 -11.52 2.49 -17.19
N LEU A 257 -11.13 1.28 -16.77
CA LEU A 257 -10.23 0.42 -17.55
C LEU A 257 -10.79 0.10 -18.92
N ASN A 258 -12.06 -0.32 -19.01
CA ASN A 258 -12.69 -0.64 -20.30
C ASN A 258 -12.74 0.57 -21.23
N GLN A 259 -12.98 1.77 -20.69
CA GLN A 259 -12.94 2.99 -21.50
C GLN A 259 -11.53 3.28 -22.03
N VAL A 260 -10.49 3.12 -21.21
CA VAL A 260 -9.08 3.31 -21.62
C VAL A 260 -8.65 2.26 -22.65
N LEU A 261 -8.98 0.98 -22.43
CA LEU A 261 -8.65 -0.11 -23.35
C LEU A 261 -9.38 0.03 -24.69
N ALA A 262 -10.68 0.32 -24.67
CA ALA A 262 -11.44 0.56 -25.90
C ALA A 262 -10.92 1.78 -26.66
N TYR A 263 -10.53 2.85 -25.95
CA TYR A 263 -9.87 4.00 -26.56
C TYR A 263 -8.55 3.60 -27.24
N ALA A 264 -7.69 2.85 -26.57
CA ALA A 264 -6.43 2.39 -27.15
C ALA A 264 -6.64 1.55 -28.42
N VAL A 265 -7.62 0.64 -28.43
CA VAL A 265 -7.96 -0.18 -29.60
C VAL A 265 -8.51 0.67 -30.76
N LEU A 266 -9.37 1.64 -30.47
CA LEU A 266 -9.95 2.52 -31.49
C LEU A 266 -8.90 3.44 -32.13
N GLU A 267 -7.97 3.95 -31.34
CA GLU A 267 -6.84 4.75 -31.84
C GLU A 267 -5.90 3.87 -32.69
N ALA A 268 -5.56 2.66 -32.24
CA ALA A 268 -4.74 1.73 -33.02
C ALA A 268 -5.39 1.33 -34.36
N ALA A 269 -6.72 1.10 -34.36
CA ALA A 269 -7.47 0.81 -35.57
C ALA A 269 -7.48 2.02 -36.54
N THR A 270 -7.57 3.24 -36.00
CA THR A 270 -7.48 4.47 -36.80
C THR A 270 -6.09 4.64 -37.40
N ASP A 271 -5.03 4.44 -36.62
CA ASP A 271 -3.64 4.52 -37.06
C ASP A 271 -3.32 3.46 -38.15
N ALA A 272 -3.94 2.28 -38.07
CA ALA A 272 -3.86 1.23 -39.10
C ALA A 272 -4.70 1.50 -40.36
N GLY A 273 -5.38 2.65 -40.46
CA GLY A 273 -6.25 2.98 -41.60
C GLY A 273 -7.56 2.19 -41.64
N ARG A 274 -8.02 1.67 -40.49
CA ARG A 274 -9.24 0.86 -40.34
C ARG A 274 -10.16 1.42 -39.26
N PRO A 275 -10.61 2.68 -39.40
CA PRO A 275 -11.43 3.31 -38.36
C PRO A 275 -12.77 2.59 -38.19
N VAL A 276 -13.25 2.55 -36.95
CA VAL A 276 -14.60 2.08 -36.62
C VAL A 276 -15.60 3.18 -36.98
N ASN A 277 -16.67 2.81 -37.69
CA ASN A 277 -17.73 3.76 -38.02
C ASN A 277 -18.54 4.10 -36.77
N LEU A 278 -18.74 5.38 -36.49
CA LEU A 278 -19.49 5.83 -35.31
C LEU A 278 -20.86 6.36 -35.74
N THR A 279 -21.91 5.89 -35.07
CA THR A 279 -23.28 6.37 -35.23
C THR A 279 -23.86 6.78 -33.88
N ARG A 280 -24.90 7.62 -33.90
CA ARG A 280 -25.54 8.17 -32.70
C ARG A 280 -27.04 7.90 -32.69
N GLY A 281 -27.56 7.57 -31.51
CA GLY A 281 -28.98 7.39 -31.26
C GLY A 281 -29.32 6.06 -30.57
N THR A 282 -30.59 5.89 -30.22
CA THR A 282 -31.14 4.60 -29.76
C THR A 282 -31.60 3.79 -30.96
N VAL A 283 -31.45 2.47 -30.93
CA VAL A 283 -32.03 1.60 -31.98
C VAL A 283 -33.53 1.51 -31.73
N GLU A 284 -34.34 2.02 -32.66
CA GLU A 284 -35.80 2.07 -32.53
C GLU A 284 -36.48 0.83 -33.09
N SER A 285 -35.94 0.30 -34.19
CA SER A 285 -36.53 -0.82 -34.92
C SER A 285 -35.50 -1.54 -35.77
N ILE A 286 -35.77 -2.81 -36.03
CA ILE A 286 -34.91 -3.70 -36.79
C ILE A 286 -35.75 -4.25 -37.93
N THR A 287 -35.30 -4.06 -39.17
CA THR A 287 -35.98 -4.57 -40.35
C THR A 287 -35.07 -5.57 -41.06
N VAL A 288 -35.55 -6.80 -41.22
CA VAL A 288 -34.84 -7.85 -41.95
C VAL A 288 -35.27 -7.76 -43.42
N GLU A 289 -34.38 -7.32 -44.30
CA GLU A 289 -34.62 -7.38 -45.74
C GLU A 289 -34.12 -8.73 -46.28
N VAL A 290 -34.99 -9.45 -46.99
CA VAL A 290 -34.78 -10.86 -47.38
C VAL A 290 -33.71 -11.04 -48.48
N LYS A 291 -33.15 -9.96 -49.01
CA LYS A 291 -32.08 -10.02 -50.01
C LYS A 291 -30.73 -9.78 -49.33
N GLU A 292 -29.97 -10.87 -49.15
CA GLU A 292 -28.52 -10.88 -48.88
C GLU A 292 -28.03 -10.70 -47.43
N ARG A 293 -28.72 -11.28 -46.44
CA ARG A 293 -28.22 -11.45 -45.04
C ARG A 293 -27.95 -10.17 -44.24
N SER A 294 -28.30 -8.99 -44.74
CA SER A 294 -28.10 -7.74 -44.02
C SER A 294 -29.38 -7.26 -43.33
N VAL A 295 -29.22 -6.68 -42.14
CA VAL A 295 -30.31 -6.17 -41.31
C VAL A 295 -30.19 -4.64 -41.22
N ALA A 296 -31.32 -3.95 -41.45
CA ALA A 296 -31.41 -2.50 -41.39
C ALA A 296 -31.81 -2.07 -39.97
N PHE A 297 -30.95 -1.26 -39.33
CA PHE A 297 -31.14 -0.73 -37.99
C PHE A 297 -31.45 0.76 -38.07
N LYS A 298 -32.65 1.15 -37.66
CA LYS A 298 -33.02 2.55 -37.54
C LYS A 298 -32.51 3.08 -36.20
N THR A 299 -31.55 3.99 -36.26
CA THR A 299 -31.12 4.73 -35.08
C THR A 299 -31.96 6.01 -34.95
N GLY A 300 -32.18 6.50 -33.73
CA GLY A 300 -32.92 7.75 -33.50
C GLY A 300 -32.22 9.01 -34.04
N GLY A 301 -31.03 8.87 -34.63
CA GLY A 301 -30.32 9.91 -35.37
C GLY A 301 -30.54 9.82 -36.89
N PRO A 302 -29.85 10.63 -37.71
CA PRO A 302 -29.94 10.51 -39.15
C PRO A 302 -29.25 9.24 -39.66
N GLY A 303 -30.03 8.22 -40.01
CA GLY A 303 -29.56 7.12 -40.85
C GLY A 303 -30.11 5.73 -40.50
N THR A 304 -29.93 4.83 -41.46
CA THR A 304 -30.12 3.39 -41.31
C THR A 304 -28.75 2.74 -41.42
N VAL A 305 -28.37 1.92 -40.44
CA VAL A 305 -27.16 1.09 -40.54
C VAL A 305 -27.53 -0.25 -41.12
N VAL A 306 -26.77 -0.72 -42.09
CA VAL A 306 -26.91 -2.05 -42.69
C VAL A 306 -25.73 -2.89 -42.24
N ALA A 307 -25.97 -4.04 -41.60
CA ALA A 307 -24.93 -4.93 -41.12
C ALA A 307 -25.36 -6.41 -41.21
N ASP A 308 -24.40 -7.31 -41.37
CA ASP A 308 -24.62 -8.77 -41.39
C ASP A 308 -25.01 -9.30 -40.00
N HIS A 309 -24.40 -8.71 -38.97
CA HIS A 309 -24.65 -9.06 -37.57
C HIS A 309 -24.92 -7.82 -36.72
N ALA A 310 -25.72 -7.99 -35.67
CA ALA A 310 -25.89 -6.98 -34.65
C ALA A 310 -25.81 -7.52 -33.23
N ILE A 311 -25.13 -6.75 -32.38
CA ILE A 311 -25.01 -7.00 -30.96
C ILE A 311 -25.60 -5.80 -30.23
N LEU A 312 -26.66 -6.05 -29.45
CA LEU A 312 -27.37 -5.02 -28.70
C LEU A 312 -27.02 -5.17 -27.21
N ARG A 313 -26.54 -4.08 -26.61
CA ARG A 313 -26.10 -3.95 -25.21
C ARG A 313 -26.78 -2.74 -24.58
N HIS A 314 -28.10 -2.81 -24.50
CA HIS A 314 -28.96 -1.77 -23.95
C HIS A 314 -29.23 -1.98 -22.45
N GLY A 315 -28.86 -3.15 -21.92
CA GLY A 315 -29.07 -3.56 -20.55
C GLY A 315 -30.48 -4.11 -20.32
N PRO A 316 -30.79 -4.50 -19.07
CA PRO A 316 -32.07 -5.12 -18.72
C PRO A 316 -33.18 -4.12 -18.46
N GLU A 317 -34.43 -4.55 -18.65
CA GLU A 317 -35.65 -3.79 -18.28
C GLU A 317 -35.87 -3.75 -16.75
N THR A 318 -35.05 -2.97 -16.07
CA THR A 318 -35.02 -2.93 -14.60
C THR A 318 -36.37 -2.49 -14.00
N ALA A 319 -37.07 -1.55 -14.62
CA ALA A 319 -38.38 -1.10 -14.15
C ALA A 319 -39.44 -2.22 -14.16
N ALA A 320 -39.44 -3.07 -15.20
CA ALA A 320 -40.31 -4.22 -15.27
C ALA A 320 -39.93 -5.28 -14.21
N ARG A 321 -38.62 -5.50 -14.01
CA ARG A 321 -38.11 -6.46 -13.02
C ARG A 321 -38.51 -6.12 -11.58
N TYR A 322 -38.52 -4.83 -11.23
CA TYR A 322 -38.89 -4.37 -9.88
C TYR A 322 -40.37 -3.96 -9.78
N ALA A 323 -41.22 -4.27 -10.76
CA ALA A 323 -42.64 -3.88 -10.76
C ALA A 323 -43.41 -4.37 -9.52
N CYS A 324 -43.11 -5.57 -9.03
CA CYS A 324 -43.70 -6.15 -7.81
C CYS A 324 -43.39 -5.36 -6.52
N ALA A 325 -42.35 -4.52 -6.54
CA ALA A 325 -41.94 -3.65 -5.44
C ALA A 325 -41.78 -2.20 -5.91
N LYS A 326 -42.59 -1.77 -6.89
CA LYS A 326 -42.43 -0.47 -7.57
C LYS A 326 -42.35 0.70 -6.60
N VAL A 327 -43.26 0.76 -5.61
CA VAL A 327 -43.31 1.87 -4.65
C VAL A 327 -42.00 1.98 -3.87
N GLN A 328 -41.47 0.85 -3.39
CA GLN A 328 -40.24 0.80 -2.62
C GLN A 328 -39.01 1.07 -3.51
N TYR A 329 -39.02 0.57 -4.74
CA TYR A 329 -37.95 0.79 -5.70
C TYR A 329 -37.85 2.26 -6.14
N ASP A 330 -38.98 2.90 -6.45
CA ASP A 330 -39.02 4.33 -6.79
C ASP A 330 -38.54 5.20 -5.62
N ALA A 331 -38.96 4.87 -4.39
CA ALA A 331 -38.48 5.54 -3.17
C ALA A 331 -36.97 5.34 -2.96
N TYR A 332 -36.46 4.14 -3.21
CA TYR A 332 -35.03 3.85 -3.16
C TYR A 332 -34.25 4.66 -4.20
N LEU A 333 -34.70 4.73 -5.45
CA LEU A 333 -34.04 5.51 -6.50
C LEU A 333 -34.01 7.01 -6.16
N ALA A 334 -35.12 7.55 -5.64
CA ALA A 334 -35.19 8.94 -5.19
C ALA A 334 -34.18 9.21 -4.05
N HIS A 335 -34.12 8.31 -3.06
CA HIS A 335 -33.16 8.40 -1.97
C HIS A 335 -31.72 8.30 -2.47
N LEU A 336 -31.40 7.30 -3.29
CA LEU A 336 -30.06 7.06 -3.84
C LEU A 336 -29.56 8.28 -4.62
N LYS A 337 -30.41 8.89 -5.45
CA LYS A 337 -30.06 10.09 -6.23
C LYS A 337 -29.66 11.26 -5.33
N ILE A 338 -30.39 11.49 -4.24
CA ILE A 338 -30.06 12.55 -3.27
C ILE A 338 -28.77 12.20 -2.53
N THR A 339 -28.63 10.95 -2.09
CA THR A 339 -27.46 10.46 -1.35
C THR A 339 -26.18 10.58 -2.19
N LEU A 340 -26.16 10.10 -3.44
CA LEU A 340 -24.99 10.19 -4.32
C LEU A 340 -24.65 11.64 -4.70
N ARG A 341 -25.64 12.53 -4.79
CA ARG A 341 -25.38 13.96 -5.01
C ARG A 341 -24.66 14.60 -3.82
N ASN A 342 -25.04 14.22 -2.60
CA ASN A 342 -24.46 14.78 -1.37
C ASN A 342 -23.16 14.07 -0.94
N LYS A 343 -23.00 12.81 -1.35
CA LYS A 343 -21.91 11.90 -1.01
C LYS A 343 -21.48 11.09 -2.24
N PRO A 344 -20.85 11.73 -3.24
CA PRO A 344 -20.44 11.07 -4.48
C PRO A 344 -19.47 9.91 -4.24
N GLU A 345 -18.73 9.92 -3.13
CA GLU A 345 -17.84 8.84 -2.72
C GLU A 345 -18.56 7.49 -2.48
N LEU A 346 -19.87 7.51 -2.19
CA LEU A 346 -20.68 6.30 -2.04
C LEU A 346 -21.02 5.62 -3.39
N GLY A 347 -20.68 6.26 -4.52
CA GLY A 347 -20.77 5.65 -5.84
C GLY A 347 -19.63 4.68 -6.16
N VAL A 348 -18.57 4.67 -5.34
CA VAL A 348 -17.49 3.69 -5.42
C VAL A 348 -18.00 2.34 -4.90
N PRO A 349 -17.59 1.20 -5.50
CA PRO A 349 -17.96 -0.13 -5.00
C PRO A 349 -17.75 -0.25 -3.48
N PRO A 350 -18.78 -0.72 -2.73
CA PRO A 350 -18.72 -0.75 -1.28
C PRO A 350 -17.64 -1.70 -0.79
N ARG A 351 -16.96 -1.32 0.29
CA ARG A 351 -15.90 -2.11 0.91
C ARG A 351 -16.37 -2.67 2.24
N LEU A 352 -16.03 -3.92 2.52
CA LEU A 352 -16.26 -4.48 3.84
C LEU A 352 -15.26 -3.87 4.81
N ASP A 353 -15.74 -3.27 5.89
CA ASP A 353 -14.82 -2.78 6.92
C ASP A 353 -14.14 -3.98 7.61
N PRO A 354 -12.88 -3.83 8.07
CA PRO A 354 -12.15 -4.91 8.71
C PRO A 354 -12.84 -5.55 9.91
N GLN A 355 -13.58 -4.78 10.71
CA GLN A 355 -14.31 -5.29 11.86
C GLN A 355 -15.49 -6.17 11.41
N THR A 356 -16.21 -5.75 10.36
CA THR A 356 -17.26 -6.57 9.75
C THR A 356 -16.68 -7.84 9.10
N PHE A 357 -15.53 -7.75 8.44
CA PHE A 357 -14.84 -8.94 7.92
C PHE A 357 -14.56 -9.93 9.04
N LYS A 358 -13.86 -9.49 10.10
CA LYS A 358 -13.53 -10.31 11.27
C LYS A 358 -14.77 -10.93 11.90
N PHE A 359 -15.81 -10.13 12.12
CA PHE A 359 -17.07 -10.56 12.72
C PHE A 359 -17.70 -11.74 11.96
N PHE A 360 -17.68 -11.69 10.63
CA PHE A 360 -18.25 -12.77 9.80
C PHE A 360 -17.29 -13.93 9.61
N ASP A 361 -15.98 -13.70 9.57
CA ASP A 361 -14.99 -14.77 9.46
C ASP A 361 -14.98 -15.66 10.71
N GLU A 362 -14.98 -15.06 11.91
CA GLU A 362 -15.09 -15.79 13.18
C GLU A 362 -16.37 -16.64 13.25
N ARG A 363 -17.50 -16.06 12.82
CA ARG A 363 -18.79 -16.78 12.78
C ARG A 363 -18.82 -17.88 11.73
N ARG A 364 -18.20 -17.65 10.57
CA ARG A 364 -18.06 -18.68 9.54
C ARG A 364 -17.26 -19.85 10.10
N ILE A 365 -16.09 -19.60 10.70
CA ILE A 365 -15.24 -20.63 11.28
C ILE A 365 -16.04 -21.40 12.34
N SER A 366 -16.67 -20.69 13.28
CA SER A 366 -17.42 -21.32 14.37
C SER A 366 -18.65 -22.11 13.91
N ALA A 367 -19.36 -21.67 12.88
CA ALA A 367 -20.63 -22.29 12.47
C ALA A 367 -20.46 -23.33 11.36
N LEU A 368 -19.48 -23.16 10.47
CA LEU A 368 -19.37 -23.93 9.22
C LEU A 368 -18.13 -24.83 9.17
N VAL A 369 -17.11 -24.61 10.02
CA VAL A 369 -15.89 -25.42 10.03
C VAL A 369 -15.92 -26.38 11.22
N GLN A 370 -15.57 -27.65 10.99
CA GLN A 370 -15.66 -28.71 11.99
C GLN A 370 -14.27 -29.29 12.31
N GLY A 371 -14.09 -29.72 13.56
CA GLY A 371 -12.89 -30.45 13.99
C GLY A 371 -11.59 -29.64 13.92
N PRO A 372 -10.42 -30.29 13.72
CA PRO A 372 -9.10 -29.65 13.75
C PRO A 372 -8.94 -28.48 12.77
N ALA A 373 -9.64 -28.51 11.62
CA ALA A 373 -9.59 -27.46 10.61
C ALA A 373 -10.06 -26.09 11.13
N ALA A 374 -10.91 -26.05 12.17
CA ALA A 374 -11.35 -24.80 12.78
C ALA A 374 -10.20 -24.11 13.54
N ALA A 375 -9.36 -24.88 14.23
CA ALA A 375 -8.19 -24.35 14.92
C ALA A 375 -7.16 -23.83 13.91
N ASP A 376 -6.90 -24.57 12.83
CA ASP A 376 -5.98 -24.15 11.78
C ASP A 376 -6.42 -22.84 11.10
N GLN A 377 -7.72 -22.71 10.78
CA GLN A 377 -8.25 -21.48 10.19
C GLN A 377 -8.26 -20.30 11.17
N THR A 378 -8.52 -20.55 12.46
CA THR A 378 -8.42 -19.53 13.50
C THR A 378 -6.98 -19.02 13.63
N ASN A 379 -6.00 -19.92 13.63
CA ASN A 379 -4.58 -19.58 13.67
C ASN A 379 -4.15 -18.82 12.40
N ALA A 380 -4.63 -19.23 11.23
CA ALA A 380 -4.36 -18.52 9.97
C ALA A 380 -4.94 -17.11 9.96
N ALA A 381 -6.16 -16.92 10.47
CA ALA A 381 -6.78 -15.60 10.61
C ALA A 381 -6.00 -14.72 11.60
N ALA A 382 -5.63 -15.25 12.76
CA ALA A 382 -4.81 -14.55 13.74
C ALA A 382 -3.44 -14.14 13.18
N ARG A 383 -2.80 -15.03 12.40
CA ARG A 383 -1.56 -14.70 11.67
C ARG A 383 -1.79 -13.56 10.68
N GLY A 384 -2.84 -13.63 9.86
CA GLY A 384 -3.18 -12.55 8.91
C GLY A 384 -3.44 -11.19 9.57
N GLU A 385 -3.96 -11.16 10.81
CA GLU A 385 -4.10 -9.91 11.58
C GLU A 385 -2.77 -9.36 12.10
N ALA A 386 -1.77 -10.22 12.31
CA ALA A 386 -0.43 -9.90 12.76
C ALA A 386 0.59 -9.78 11.62
N THR A 387 0.14 -9.78 10.36
CA THR A 387 0.99 -9.60 9.18
C THR A 387 0.62 -8.34 8.41
N VAL A 388 1.64 -7.62 7.94
CA VAL A 388 1.51 -6.59 6.90
C VAL A 388 2.29 -7.06 5.68
N LEU A 389 1.61 -7.13 4.54
CA LEU A 389 2.22 -7.45 3.26
C LEU A 389 2.60 -6.15 2.53
N VAL A 390 3.82 -6.11 2.02
CA VAL A 390 4.37 -4.95 1.29
C VAL A 390 4.84 -5.42 -0.08
N GLY A 391 4.41 -4.71 -1.12
CA GLY A 391 4.66 -5.12 -2.51
C GLY A 391 4.48 -4.00 -3.52
N VAL A 392 4.64 -4.34 -4.79
CA VAL A 392 4.27 -3.49 -5.93
C VAL A 392 3.00 -4.04 -6.55
N ASP A 393 1.99 -3.21 -6.69
CA ASP A 393 0.71 -3.60 -7.27
C ASP A 393 0.87 -3.72 -8.79
N GLU A 394 0.50 -4.88 -9.35
CA GLU A 394 0.76 -5.17 -10.77
C GLU A 394 -0.02 -4.24 -11.72
N ALA A 395 -1.18 -3.77 -11.30
CA ALA A 395 -2.10 -3.00 -12.13
C ALA A 395 -1.74 -1.50 -12.18
N SER A 396 -1.33 -0.96 -11.03
CA SER A 396 -0.99 0.45 -10.85
C SER A 396 0.52 0.72 -10.89
N LYS A 397 1.34 -0.33 -10.73
CA LYS A 397 2.81 -0.25 -10.60
C LYS A 397 3.27 0.64 -9.45
N ARG A 398 2.49 0.71 -8.37
CA ARG A 398 2.79 1.47 -7.16
C ARG A 398 3.07 0.56 -5.98
N LEU A 399 3.92 1.04 -5.07
CA LEU A 399 4.10 0.37 -3.78
C LEU A 399 2.81 0.41 -2.97
N PHE A 400 2.50 -0.72 -2.33
CA PHE A 400 1.36 -0.87 -1.47
C PHE A 400 1.73 -1.56 -0.15
N GLU A 401 0.89 -1.34 0.84
CA GLU A 401 0.81 -2.18 2.03
C GLU A 401 -0.59 -2.79 2.16
N LYS A 402 -0.66 -3.99 2.73
CA LYS A 402 -1.89 -4.76 2.93
C LYS A 402 -1.84 -5.39 4.32
N GLY A 403 -2.61 -4.86 5.26
CA GLY A 403 -2.62 -5.34 6.64
C GLY A 403 -3.59 -4.58 7.53
N ARG A 404 -3.74 -5.06 8.77
CA ARG A 404 -4.60 -4.43 9.79
C ARG A 404 -4.07 -3.09 10.29
N VAL A 405 -2.74 -2.99 10.36
CA VAL A 405 -1.98 -1.86 10.89
C VAL A 405 -1.01 -1.43 9.80
N SER A 406 -0.74 -0.14 9.67
CA SER A 406 0.21 0.37 8.68
C SER A 406 1.65 0.04 9.06
N LEU A 407 2.54 -0.01 8.07
CA LEU A 407 3.99 -0.09 8.32
C LEU A 407 4.48 1.09 9.15
N ALA A 408 3.93 2.29 8.93
CA ALA A 408 4.27 3.49 9.68
C ALA A 408 3.95 3.36 11.18
N ASP A 409 2.76 2.83 11.52
CA ASP A 409 2.35 2.60 12.90
C ASP A 409 3.20 1.53 13.59
N ILE A 410 3.53 0.45 12.87
CA ILE A 410 4.44 -0.60 13.34
C ILE A 410 5.81 0.01 13.63
N ALA A 411 6.35 0.79 12.70
CA ALA A 411 7.66 1.41 12.83
C ALA A 411 7.71 2.36 14.04
N GLU A 412 6.69 3.21 14.24
CA GLU A 412 6.63 4.17 15.36
C GLU A 412 6.70 3.48 16.73
N ARG A 413 6.29 2.20 16.80
CA ARG A 413 6.19 1.42 18.03
C ARG A 413 7.11 0.21 18.05
N CYS A 414 8.12 0.14 17.18
CA CYS A 414 8.92 -1.07 16.96
C CYS A 414 9.51 -1.68 18.25
N GLU A 415 9.90 -0.86 19.24
CA GLU A 415 10.49 -1.34 20.49
C GLU A 415 9.49 -1.61 21.64
N ARG A 416 8.19 -1.38 21.42
CA ARG A 416 7.15 -1.41 22.46
C ARG A 416 5.80 -2.01 22.04
N GLY A 417 5.60 -2.26 20.75
CA GLY A 417 4.35 -2.78 20.18
C GLY A 417 4.21 -4.29 20.32
N ASP A 418 3.08 -4.79 19.82
CA ASP A 418 2.84 -6.22 19.65
C ASP A 418 3.78 -6.80 18.57
N PRO A 419 4.01 -8.13 18.55
CA PRO A 419 4.77 -8.76 17.49
C PRO A 419 4.04 -8.69 16.14
N TYR A 420 4.76 -8.35 15.08
CA TYR A 420 4.26 -8.30 13.71
C TYR A 420 5.23 -8.97 12.73
N GLU A 421 4.65 -9.61 11.72
CA GLU A 421 5.37 -10.07 10.53
C GLU A 421 5.21 -9.02 9.41
N ILE A 422 6.31 -8.60 8.79
CA ILE A 422 6.27 -7.85 7.53
C ILE A 422 6.65 -8.82 6.42
N HIS A 423 5.69 -9.11 5.55
CA HIS A 423 5.84 -10.05 4.46
C HIS A 423 6.09 -9.31 3.14
N LEU A 424 7.20 -9.63 2.48
CA LEU A 424 7.72 -8.88 1.33
C LEU A 424 7.44 -9.63 0.03
N VAL A 425 6.71 -8.99 -0.88
CA VAL A 425 6.41 -9.53 -2.22
C VAL A 425 6.99 -8.68 -3.36
N CYS A 426 7.84 -7.70 -3.04
CA CYS A 426 8.64 -6.95 -4.01
C CYS A 426 10.13 -7.13 -3.75
N SER A 427 10.97 -6.86 -4.75
CA SER A 427 12.43 -6.87 -4.62
C SER A 427 12.91 -5.67 -3.75
N PRO A 428 14.06 -5.76 -3.06
CA PRO A 428 14.66 -4.62 -2.38
C PRO A 428 14.90 -3.41 -3.28
N SER A 429 15.15 -3.61 -4.58
CA SER A 429 15.37 -2.51 -5.53
C SER A 429 14.10 -1.70 -5.82
N GLU A 430 12.93 -2.30 -5.60
CA GLU A 430 11.62 -1.66 -5.79
C GLU A 430 11.15 -0.95 -4.52
N PHE A 431 11.79 -1.22 -3.37
CA PHE A 431 11.47 -0.64 -2.08
C PHE A 431 12.58 0.33 -1.63
N PRO A 432 12.39 1.66 -1.75
CA PRO A 432 13.46 2.66 -1.53
C PRO A 432 14.17 2.59 -0.17
N GLU A 433 13.49 2.10 0.87
CA GLU A 433 14.00 2.07 2.25
C GLU A 433 14.39 0.65 2.71
N ALA A 434 14.82 -0.24 1.80
CA ALA A 434 14.99 -1.66 2.09
C ALA A 434 16.00 -1.94 3.22
N GLU A 435 17.13 -1.22 3.23
CA GLU A 435 18.12 -1.31 4.31
C GLU A 435 17.58 -0.79 5.65
N ALA A 436 16.80 0.30 5.62
CA ALA A 436 16.18 0.84 6.82
C ALA A 436 15.12 -0.12 7.37
N LEU A 437 14.40 -0.86 6.52
CA LEU A 437 13.46 -1.89 6.97
C LEU A 437 14.15 -3.04 7.73
N VAL A 438 15.31 -3.50 7.25
CA VAL A 438 16.13 -4.50 7.96
C VAL A 438 16.60 -3.96 9.32
N ARG A 439 17.04 -2.71 9.36
CA ARG A 439 17.46 -2.03 10.60
C ARG A 439 16.29 -1.83 11.57
N LEU A 440 15.08 -1.54 11.07
CA LEU A 440 13.87 -1.45 11.88
C LEU A 440 13.56 -2.79 12.55
N ALA A 441 13.67 -3.89 11.81
CA ALA A 441 13.46 -5.23 12.36
C ALA A 441 14.46 -5.54 13.48
N ALA A 442 15.74 -5.21 13.29
CA ALA A 442 16.75 -5.31 14.35
C ALA A 442 16.41 -4.43 15.57
N ALA A 443 16.04 -3.16 15.34
CA ALA A 443 15.66 -2.20 16.37
C ALA A 443 14.46 -2.65 17.22
N SER A 444 13.60 -3.50 16.67
CA SER A 444 12.44 -4.04 17.38
C SER A 444 12.76 -5.05 18.49
N ALA A 445 14.01 -5.54 18.56
CA ALA A 445 14.44 -6.63 19.44
C ALA A 445 13.58 -7.90 19.27
N GLY A 446 13.31 -8.29 18.02
CA GLY A 446 12.60 -9.53 17.67
C GLY A 446 11.07 -9.43 17.66
N ARG A 447 10.50 -8.23 17.84
CA ARG A 447 9.05 -8.01 17.71
C ARG A 447 8.61 -7.91 16.26
N ILE A 448 9.46 -7.40 15.40
CA ILE A 448 9.22 -7.33 13.95
C ILE A 448 10.03 -8.45 13.31
N THR A 449 9.33 -9.36 12.65
CA THR A 449 9.95 -10.39 11.81
C THR A 449 9.77 -10.02 10.34
N LEU A 450 10.79 -10.28 9.53
CA LEU A 450 10.74 -10.09 8.09
C LEU A 450 10.68 -11.46 7.42
N SER A 451 9.74 -11.62 6.51
CA SER A 451 9.64 -12.77 5.62
C SER A 451 9.43 -12.30 4.19
N ALA A 452 9.70 -13.17 3.22
CA ALA A 452 9.57 -12.82 1.81
C ALA A 452 8.93 -13.95 1.02
N ASP A 453 8.26 -13.60 -0.07
CA ASP A 453 7.82 -14.59 -1.05
C ASP A 453 9.03 -15.28 -1.69
N ALA A 454 8.85 -16.54 -2.09
CA ALA A 454 9.92 -17.36 -2.67
C ALA A 454 10.58 -16.70 -3.90
N THR A 455 9.83 -15.92 -4.67
CA THR A 455 10.31 -15.24 -5.89
C THR A 455 11.29 -14.10 -5.60
N VAL A 456 11.14 -13.40 -4.47
CA VAL A 456 11.95 -12.22 -4.11
C VAL A 456 12.91 -12.47 -2.94
N GLN A 457 12.78 -13.61 -2.26
CA GLN A 457 13.56 -13.91 -1.06
C GLN A 457 15.08 -13.89 -1.30
N HIS A 458 15.55 -14.38 -2.44
CA HIS A 458 16.97 -14.42 -2.74
C HIS A 458 17.61 -13.02 -2.68
N ASP A 459 16.92 -11.99 -3.19
CA ASP A 459 17.44 -10.62 -3.16
C ASP A 459 17.41 -10.02 -1.76
N TRP A 460 16.34 -10.25 -1.00
CA TRP A 460 16.26 -9.84 0.41
C TRP A 460 17.31 -10.50 1.29
N SER A 461 17.66 -11.76 1.01
CA SER A 461 18.67 -12.50 1.77
C SER A 461 20.07 -11.86 1.69
N LYS A 462 20.35 -11.08 0.63
CA LYS A 462 21.60 -10.32 0.47
C LYS A 462 21.71 -9.17 1.47
N LEU A 463 20.58 -8.62 1.90
CA LEU A 463 20.51 -7.59 2.95
C LEU A 463 20.48 -8.21 4.35
N SER A 464 19.77 -9.33 4.52
CA SER A 464 19.74 -10.06 5.79
C SER A 464 19.46 -11.55 5.59
N ALA A 465 20.39 -12.40 6.02
CA ALA A 465 20.25 -13.86 5.96
C ALA A 465 19.11 -14.41 6.83
N HIS A 466 18.52 -13.61 7.71
CA HIS A 466 17.39 -13.99 8.56
C HIS A 466 16.03 -13.92 7.84
N ILE A 467 15.97 -13.32 6.65
CA ILE A 467 14.73 -13.22 5.87
C ILE A 467 14.47 -14.57 5.18
N THR A 468 13.49 -15.31 5.69
CA THR A 468 13.14 -16.65 5.18
C THR A 468 12.01 -16.59 4.16
N ALA A 469 12.04 -17.53 3.20
CA ALA A 469 10.96 -17.71 2.25
C ALA A 469 9.75 -18.33 2.95
N GLN A 470 8.60 -17.69 2.83
CA GLN A 470 7.33 -18.21 3.35
C GLN A 470 6.21 -17.92 2.35
N PRO A 471 5.17 -18.76 2.25
CA PRO A 471 4.00 -18.39 1.48
C PRO A 471 3.31 -17.19 2.15
N PRO A 472 2.79 -16.22 1.37
CA PRO A 472 2.05 -15.10 1.93
C PRO A 472 0.82 -15.62 2.70
N PRO A 473 0.56 -15.13 3.92
CA PRO A 473 -0.67 -15.47 4.61
C PRO A 473 -1.87 -14.89 3.84
N VAL A 474 -3.04 -15.47 4.11
CA VAL A 474 -4.30 -14.90 3.62
C VAL A 474 -4.56 -13.60 4.37
N ILE A 475 -4.43 -12.48 3.67
CA ILE A 475 -4.70 -11.14 4.18
C ILE A 475 -5.89 -10.57 3.42
N SER A 476 -6.99 -10.34 4.14
CA SER A 476 -8.26 -9.88 3.56
C SER A 476 -8.43 -8.36 3.57
N TYR A 477 -7.45 -7.63 4.08
CA TYR A 477 -7.40 -6.18 4.03
C TYR A 477 -7.12 -5.73 2.59
N ARG A 478 -7.68 -4.62 2.13
CA ARG A 478 -7.37 -4.11 0.78
C ARG A 478 -5.95 -3.56 0.76
N PRO A 479 -5.21 -3.68 -0.35
CA PRO A 479 -4.00 -2.89 -0.53
C PRO A 479 -4.32 -1.39 -0.49
N VAL A 480 -3.48 -0.65 0.22
CA VAL A 480 -3.46 0.81 0.25
C VAL A 480 -2.09 1.29 -0.20
N ALA A 481 -2.01 2.50 -0.74
CA ALA A 481 -0.73 3.04 -1.21
C ALA A 481 0.22 3.10 -0.02
N LEU A 482 1.42 2.56 -0.18
CA LEU A 482 2.42 2.63 0.87
C LEU A 482 2.70 4.11 1.14
N PRO A 483 2.42 4.63 2.34
CA PRO A 483 2.69 6.03 2.64
C PRO A 483 4.19 6.28 2.53
N VAL A 484 4.59 7.54 2.30
CA VAL A 484 6.00 7.92 2.43
C VAL A 484 6.36 7.77 3.91
N VAL A 485 6.97 6.65 4.25
CA VAL A 485 7.55 6.42 5.57
C VAL A 485 8.94 7.03 5.57
N ASN A 486 9.38 7.48 6.74
CA ASN A 486 10.78 7.83 6.96
C ASN A 486 11.27 6.88 8.04
N LEU A 487 11.61 5.66 7.61
CA LEU A 487 12.03 4.58 8.49
C LEU A 487 13.30 4.98 9.24
N ASP A 488 14.24 5.67 8.58
CA ASP A 488 15.45 6.19 9.22
C ASP A 488 15.13 7.09 10.41
N ARG A 489 14.26 8.08 10.22
CA ARG A 489 13.81 8.96 11.32
C ARG A 489 13.13 8.16 12.43
N THR A 490 12.36 7.15 12.07
CA THR A 490 11.63 6.34 13.05
C THR A 490 12.58 5.49 13.88
N ILE A 491 13.63 4.96 13.27
CA ILE A 491 14.72 4.23 13.92
C ILE A 491 15.54 5.16 14.82
N ASP A 492 15.84 6.38 14.38
CA ASP A 492 16.52 7.39 15.19
C ASP A 492 15.71 7.75 16.44
N LEU A 493 14.40 7.95 16.29
CA LEU A 493 13.50 8.18 17.41
C LEU A 493 13.39 6.94 18.33
N CYS A 494 13.47 5.73 17.79
CA CYS A 494 13.56 4.50 18.58
C CYS A 494 14.83 4.51 19.44
N LEU A 495 15.99 4.79 18.85
CA LEU A 495 17.25 4.87 19.59
C LEU A 495 17.20 5.94 20.69
N LEU A 496 16.66 7.14 20.41
CA LEU A 496 16.48 8.17 21.43
C LEU A 496 15.62 7.68 22.61
N ARG A 497 14.56 6.91 22.35
CA ARG A 497 13.72 6.33 23.42
C ARG A 497 14.47 5.26 24.21
N LEU A 498 15.33 4.46 23.56
CA LEU A 498 16.18 3.49 24.25
C LEU A 498 17.23 4.18 25.14
N LEU A 499 17.87 5.24 24.63
CA LEU A 499 18.82 6.05 25.40
C LEU A 499 18.15 6.72 26.60
N ASP A 500 16.96 7.28 26.41
CA ASP A 500 16.16 7.88 27.48
C ASP A 500 15.82 6.87 28.58
N ARG A 501 15.32 5.68 28.22
CA ARG A 501 15.07 4.59 29.19
C ARG A 501 16.36 4.17 29.91
N GLY A 502 17.46 4.07 29.17
CA GLY A 502 18.78 3.77 29.73
C GLY A 502 19.20 4.80 30.77
N LEU A 503 19.09 6.09 30.45
CA LEU A 503 19.44 7.17 31.36
C LEU A 503 18.51 7.21 32.60
N VAL A 504 17.21 7.02 32.43
CA VAL A 504 16.26 6.91 33.55
C VAL A 504 16.65 5.77 34.49
N SER A 505 17.05 4.62 33.93
CA SER A 505 17.56 3.49 34.71
C SER A 505 18.86 3.83 35.45
N VAL A 506 19.80 4.52 34.79
CA VAL A 506 21.05 4.98 35.41
C VAL A 506 20.77 5.91 36.59
N VAL A 507 19.87 6.88 36.42
CA VAL A 507 19.51 7.84 37.47
C VAL A 507 18.83 7.13 38.65
N ALA A 508 17.91 6.20 38.38
CA ALA A 508 17.22 5.45 39.41
C ALA A 508 18.13 4.50 40.19
N THR A 509 19.11 3.88 39.52
CA THR A 509 19.98 2.85 40.13
C THR A 509 21.34 3.36 40.57
N SER A 510 21.72 4.57 40.16
CA SER A 510 23.07 5.13 40.32
C SER A 510 24.18 4.21 39.77
N LYS A 511 23.88 3.44 38.72
CA LYS A 511 24.81 2.53 38.05
C LYS A 511 24.83 2.79 36.55
N VAL A 512 26.01 3.01 36.02
CA VAL A 512 26.28 3.21 34.59
C VAL A 512 26.80 1.90 33.99
N PRO A 513 26.12 1.33 32.98
CA PRO A 513 26.57 0.11 32.30
C PRO A 513 28.02 0.24 31.81
N GLY A 514 28.85 -0.77 32.07
CA GLY A 514 30.24 -0.80 31.61
C GLY A 514 31.20 0.21 32.27
N VAL A 515 30.71 1.10 33.14
CA VAL A 515 31.51 2.16 33.79
C VAL A 515 31.59 1.98 35.30
N GLY A 516 30.44 1.81 35.98
CA GLY A 516 30.40 1.64 37.44
C GLY A 516 29.37 2.52 38.14
N VAL A 517 29.71 3.00 39.34
CA VAL A 517 28.80 3.78 40.20
C VAL A 517 28.77 5.24 39.79
N LEU A 518 27.59 5.86 39.86
CA LEU A 518 27.35 7.28 39.63
C LEU A 518 26.93 7.94 40.94
N SER A 519 27.47 9.13 41.23
CA SER A 519 27.03 9.91 42.37
C SER A 519 25.58 10.37 42.25
N PRO A 520 24.76 10.28 43.31
CA PRO A 520 23.37 10.75 43.29
C PRO A 520 23.24 12.24 42.94
N GLU A 521 24.22 13.07 43.33
CA GLU A 521 24.24 14.50 42.99
C GLU A 521 24.40 14.73 41.49
N ILE A 522 25.32 13.99 40.87
CA ILE A 522 25.54 14.04 39.42
C ILE A 522 24.30 13.49 38.71
N ALA A 523 23.78 12.35 39.15
CA ALA A 523 22.59 11.72 38.59
C ALA A 523 21.37 12.68 38.56
N GLY A 524 21.13 13.41 39.65
CA GLY A 524 20.05 14.40 39.73
C GLY A 524 20.21 15.56 38.74
N ALA A 525 21.44 15.92 38.38
CA ALA A 525 21.73 17.01 37.43
C ALA A 525 21.62 16.58 35.95
N LEU A 526 21.80 15.28 35.63
CA LEU A 526 21.77 14.79 34.24
C LEU A 526 20.39 14.95 33.59
N SER A 527 19.31 14.69 34.34
CA SER A 527 17.95 14.63 33.80
C SER A 527 17.49 15.97 33.19
N ALA A 528 17.79 17.10 33.82
CA ALA A 528 17.38 18.42 33.31
C ALA A 528 18.08 18.76 31.99
N THR A 529 19.38 18.47 31.91
CA THR A 529 20.18 18.69 30.69
C THR A 529 19.70 17.79 29.57
N TRP A 530 19.48 16.50 29.85
CA TRP A 530 18.98 15.56 28.85
C TRP A 530 17.60 15.93 28.33
N MET A 531 16.66 16.35 29.19
CA MET A 531 15.33 16.77 28.73
C MET A 531 15.40 17.93 27.74
N THR A 532 16.33 18.87 27.95
CA THR A 532 16.58 19.98 27.03
C THR A 532 17.12 19.47 25.70
N TRP A 533 18.20 18.68 25.72
CA TRP A 533 18.82 18.13 24.51
C TRP A 533 17.86 17.23 23.73
N ARG A 534 17.13 16.35 24.41
CA ARG A 534 16.14 15.46 23.80
C ARG A 534 15.04 16.24 23.10
N THR A 535 14.55 17.32 23.70
CA THR A 535 13.54 18.18 23.08
C THR A 535 14.07 18.80 21.77
N GLU A 536 15.31 19.30 21.79
CA GLU A 536 15.97 19.86 20.61
C GLU A 536 16.19 18.81 19.51
N LEU A 537 16.69 17.62 19.88
CA LEU A 537 16.92 16.51 18.95
C LEU A 537 15.61 16.04 18.30
N VAL A 538 14.53 15.88 19.07
CA VAL A 538 13.21 15.49 18.51
C VAL A 538 12.66 16.56 17.55
N ALA A 539 12.88 17.83 17.84
CA ALA A 539 12.43 18.95 17.01
C ALA A 539 13.21 19.08 15.69
N ASN A 540 14.47 18.60 15.63
CA ASN A 540 15.33 18.73 14.46
C ASN A 540 15.84 17.35 13.96
N PRO A 541 15.20 16.74 12.95
CA PRO A 541 15.55 15.41 12.46
C PRO A 541 16.98 15.30 11.92
N VAL A 542 17.49 16.34 11.25
CA VAL A 542 18.85 16.36 10.70
C VAL A 542 19.88 16.37 11.83
N LEU A 543 19.64 17.20 12.86
CA LEU A 543 20.49 17.24 14.05
C LEU A 543 20.45 15.91 14.80
N CYS A 544 19.26 15.33 14.99
CA CYS A 544 19.08 14.03 15.63
C CYS A 544 19.89 12.94 14.94
N SER A 545 19.72 12.79 13.63
CA SER A 545 20.40 11.77 12.85
C SER A 545 21.91 11.94 12.92
N SER A 546 22.41 13.18 12.78
CA SER A 546 23.84 13.49 12.91
C SER A 546 24.38 13.17 14.31
N PHE A 547 23.65 13.57 15.36
CA PHE A 547 24.02 13.34 16.75
C PHE A 547 24.15 11.86 17.08
N LEU A 548 23.12 11.07 16.73
CA LEU A 548 23.05 9.64 16.99
C LEU A 548 24.07 8.87 16.16
N ARG A 549 24.29 9.28 14.91
CA ARG A 549 25.31 8.68 14.06
C ARG A 549 26.69 8.77 14.71
N TRP A 550 27.12 9.95 15.14
CA TRP A 550 28.41 10.13 15.82
C TRP A 550 28.47 9.42 17.18
N LEU A 551 27.35 9.36 17.89
CA LEU A 551 27.24 8.61 19.14
C LEU A 551 27.52 7.11 18.91
N TYR A 552 27.04 6.56 17.79
CA TYR A 552 27.18 5.15 17.42
C TYR A 552 28.48 4.81 16.67
N SER A 553 28.86 5.63 15.69
CA SER A 553 29.98 5.43 14.79
C SER A 553 30.79 6.72 14.64
N VAL A 554 32.09 6.63 14.86
CA VAL A 554 33.02 7.76 14.70
C VAL A 554 33.59 7.87 13.29
N ASP A 555 32.98 7.22 12.31
CA ASP A 555 33.45 7.21 10.93
C ASP A 555 33.20 8.55 10.21
N PRO A 556 34.25 9.27 9.80
CA PRO A 556 34.11 10.51 9.05
C PRO A 556 33.79 10.28 7.56
N HIS A 557 34.02 9.08 7.04
CA HIS A 557 33.86 8.72 5.62
C HIS A 557 32.63 7.85 5.37
N GLY A 558 32.43 6.80 6.18
CA GLY A 558 31.20 6.02 6.23
C GLY A 558 30.20 6.69 7.16
N ARG A 559 29.15 7.30 6.61
CA ARG A 559 28.06 7.87 7.41
C ARG A 559 27.15 6.76 7.96
N THR A 560 27.72 5.76 8.64
CA THR A 560 27.01 4.55 9.05
C THR A 560 26.09 4.86 10.23
N PRO A 561 24.75 4.80 10.04
CA PRO A 561 23.80 5.00 11.12
C PRO A 561 23.76 3.78 12.04
N TRP A 562 23.05 3.89 13.16
CA TRP A 562 22.85 2.77 14.07
C TRP A 562 22.20 1.58 13.35
N SER A 563 22.78 0.39 13.48
CA SER A 563 22.32 -0.83 12.80
C SER A 563 20.94 -1.33 13.26
N GLY A 564 20.39 -0.77 14.34
CA GLY A 564 19.21 -1.29 15.02
C GLY A 564 19.53 -2.35 16.07
N ASP A 565 20.77 -2.86 16.10
CA ASP A 565 21.15 -3.87 17.10
C ASP A 565 21.32 -3.25 18.50
N HIS A 566 20.82 -3.95 19.51
CA HIS A 566 20.81 -3.52 20.89
C HIS A 566 22.16 -3.74 21.60
N VAL A 567 23.08 -4.52 21.02
CA VAL A 567 24.39 -4.84 21.62
C VAL A 567 25.16 -3.58 22.06
N ALA A 568 25.17 -2.53 21.24
CA ALA A 568 25.90 -1.30 21.56
C ALA A 568 25.18 -0.38 22.56
N THR A 569 23.90 -0.60 22.86
CA THR A 569 23.05 0.36 23.60
C THR A 569 23.62 0.73 24.97
N ALA A 570 24.21 -0.23 25.68
CA ALA A 570 24.84 0.00 26.98
C ALA A 570 26.01 1.00 26.88
N ASP A 571 26.84 0.88 25.85
CA ASP A 571 27.96 1.79 25.62
C ASP A 571 27.49 3.18 25.16
N LEU A 572 26.42 3.25 24.35
CA LEU A 572 25.81 4.52 23.94
C LEU A 572 25.21 5.27 25.13
N VAL A 573 24.55 4.55 26.06
CA VAL A 573 24.03 5.13 27.31
C VAL A 573 25.19 5.64 28.18
N ALA A 574 26.27 4.87 28.31
CA ALA A 574 27.46 5.30 29.05
C ALA A 574 28.11 6.55 28.45
N ALA A 575 28.21 6.63 27.12
CA ALA A 575 28.71 7.82 26.42
C ALA A 575 27.82 9.03 26.67
N LEU A 576 26.51 8.86 26.57
CA LEU A 576 25.55 9.91 26.87
C LEU A 576 25.70 10.42 28.31
N VAL A 577 25.90 9.52 29.29
CA VAL A 577 26.16 9.91 30.69
C VAL A 577 27.43 10.75 30.78
N TYR A 578 28.54 10.34 30.16
CA TYR A 578 29.78 11.14 30.17
C TYR A 578 29.60 12.50 29.49
N MET A 579 28.87 12.58 28.38
CA MET A 579 28.59 13.85 27.69
C MET A 579 27.78 14.81 28.57
N LEU A 580 26.70 14.31 29.19
CA LEU A 580 25.85 15.08 30.09
C LEU A 580 26.58 15.47 31.38
N ALA A 581 27.41 14.58 31.93
CA ALA A 581 28.23 14.90 33.09
C ALA A 581 29.30 15.94 32.74
N THR A 582 29.91 15.86 31.57
CA THR A 582 30.87 16.87 31.08
C THR A 582 30.20 18.25 30.98
N HIS A 583 28.93 18.30 30.51
CA HIS A 583 28.15 19.54 30.46
C HIS A 583 28.06 20.29 31.80
N LEU A 584 28.20 19.58 32.93
CA LEU A 584 28.15 20.17 34.27
C LEU A 584 29.39 21.02 34.60
N GLY A 585 30.56 20.68 34.03
CA GLY A 585 31.81 21.43 34.20
C GLY A 585 32.20 22.29 32.99
N GLU A 586 31.81 21.91 31.79
CA GLU A 586 32.04 22.70 30.57
C GLU A 586 30.78 22.65 29.70
N LYS A 587 30.21 23.80 29.35
CA LYS A 587 28.91 23.85 28.67
C LYS A 587 29.00 23.34 27.23
N LEU A 588 28.15 22.35 26.96
CA LEU A 588 28.01 21.66 25.67
C LEU A 588 26.56 21.73 25.18
N HIS A 589 26.35 21.74 23.87
CA HIS A 589 25.02 21.55 23.26
C HIS A 589 25.10 20.61 22.06
N PRO A 590 24.02 19.86 21.73
CA PRO A 590 23.95 19.06 20.53
C PRO A 590 24.16 19.91 19.29
N ALA A 591 25.05 19.48 18.39
CA ALA A 591 25.34 20.21 17.17
C ALA A 591 25.74 19.25 16.04
N SER A 592 25.78 19.74 14.79
CA SER A 592 26.26 18.97 13.63
C SER A 592 27.44 19.66 12.92
N PRO A 593 28.57 19.94 13.60
CA PRO A 593 29.71 20.68 13.05
C PRO A 593 30.57 19.93 12.02
N GLY A 594 30.10 18.81 11.48
CA GLY A 594 30.76 18.03 10.42
C GLY A 594 31.80 17.00 10.90
N ARG A 595 32.37 17.14 12.11
CA ARG A 595 33.31 16.17 12.74
C ARG A 595 32.98 15.78 14.18
N GLY A 596 31.78 16.09 14.66
CA GLY A 596 31.31 15.77 16.01
C GLY A 596 29.80 15.92 16.14
N ASN A 597 29.29 15.61 17.32
CA ASN A 597 27.88 15.73 17.69
C ASN A 597 27.60 16.79 18.76
N LEU A 598 28.64 17.52 19.19
CA LEU A 598 28.56 18.53 20.21
C LEU A 598 29.35 19.77 19.80
N GLU A 599 28.95 20.91 20.34
CA GLU A 599 29.67 22.17 20.23
C GLU A 599 29.80 22.82 21.60
N LEU A 600 30.93 23.52 21.79
CA LEU A 600 31.26 24.32 22.96
C LEU A 600 30.70 25.74 22.81
N VAL A 601 30.58 26.48 23.92
CA VAL A 601 30.08 27.86 23.91
C VAL A 601 30.88 28.80 23.00
N ASP A 602 32.18 28.52 22.81
CA ASP A 602 33.12 29.28 21.98
C ASP A 602 33.25 28.75 20.53
N ARG A 603 32.28 27.94 20.06
CA ARG A 603 32.25 27.29 18.74
C ARG A 603 33.32 26.22 18.51
N GLY A 604 33.92 25.70 19.58
CA GLY A 604 34.75 24.49 19.50
C GLY A 604 33.89 23.24 19.24
N VAL A 605 34.44 22.24 18.56
CA VAL A 605 33.78 20.98 18.22
C VAL A 605 34.10 19.92 19.27
N ALA A 606 33.09 19.18 19.70
CA ALA A 606 33.25 18.04 20.58
C ALA A 606 32.62 16.78 19.97
N LEU A 607 33.24 15.63 20.25
CA LEU A 607 32.76 14.31 19.84
C LEU A 607 32.50 13.45 21.07
N GLY A 608 31.24 13.08 21.27
CA GLY A 608 30.82 12.08 22.23
C GLY A 608 30.44 10.77 21.53
N SER A 609 31.05 9.66 21.93
CA SER A 609 30.78 8.36 21.29
C SER A 609 30.85 7.17 22.24
N GLY A 610 29.92 6.23 22.04
CA GLY A 610 29.94 4.89 22.65
C GLY A 610 30.60 3.85 21.76
N CYS A 611 31.11 4.25 20.60
CA CYS A 611 31.77 3.38 19.65
C CYS A 611 33.04 2.72 20.25
N ARG A 612 33.32 1.47 19.87
CA ARG A 612 34.52 0.72 20.30
C ARG A 612 35.58 0.59 19.21
N SER A 613 35.17 0.60 17.95
CA SER A 613 36.03 0.36 16.79
C SER A 613 35.56 1.16 15.58
N LEU A 614 36.48 1.46 14.67
CA LEU A 614 36.24 2.14 13.41
C LEU A 614 36.79 1.28 12.27
N ALA A 615 35.96 0.90 11.29
CA ALA A 615 36.40 0.18 10.08
C ALA A 615 37.34 -1.02 10.36
N ASN A 616 37.05 -1.79 11.42
CA ASN A 616 37.83 -2.94 11.94
C ASN A 616 39.13 -2.61 12.69
N GLU A 617 39.42 -1.35 12.97
CA GLU A 617 40.49 -0.90 13.86
C GLU A 617 39.90 -0.52 15.23
N GLU A 618 40.52 -0.94 16.34
CA GLU A 618 40.05 -0.52 17.66
C GLU A 618 40.40 0.95 17.90
N LEU A 619 39.50 1.69 18.56
CA LEU A 619 39.74 3.12 18.80
C LEU A 619 40.98 3.40 19.67
N ARG A 620 41.45 2.41 20.44
CA ARG A 620 42.69 2.52 21.25
C ARG A 620 43.95 2.69 20.39
N ASP A 621 43.92 2.21 19.14
CA ASP A 621 45.08 2.26 18.24
C ASP A 621 45.22 3.65 17.56
N ARG A 622 44.17 4.50 17.69
CA ARG A 622 44.16 5.88 17.19
C ARG A 622 44.78 6.87 18.17
N SER A 623 46.09 7.05 18.04
CA SER A 623 46.89 7.92 18.90
C SER A 623 47.13 9.34 18.36
N ASP A 624 46.79 9.61 17.09
CA ASP A 624 47.04 10.91 16.46
C ASP A 624 45.83 11.86 16.60
N ALA A 625 46.08 13.05 17.14
CA ALA A 625 45.06 14.09 17.34
C ALA A 625 44.41 14.55 16.01
N GLU A 626 45.12 14.49 14.88
CA GLU A 626 44.59 14.91 13.58
C GLU A 626 43.48 13.98 13.06
N GLN A 627 43.54 12.70 13.45
CA GLN A 627 42.57 11.67 13.04
C GLN A 627 41.17 11.93 13.63
N TRP A 628 41.10 12.61 14.77
CA TRP A 628 39.84 12.95 15.45
C TRP A 628 39.33 14.30 15.00
N GLY A 629 40.18 15.31 15.09
CA GLY A 629 39.86 16.60 14.53
C GLY A 629 38.84 17.44 15.27
N VAL A 630 38.81 17.30 16.60
CA VAL A 630 37.89 17.95 17.54
C VAL A 630 38.67 18.50 18.73
N GLU A 631 38.10 19.46 19.45
CA GLU A 631 38.69 20.09 20.64
C GLU A 631 38.43 19.28 21.93
N ALA A 632 37.35 18.49 21.95
CA ALA A 632 37.04 17.58 23.05
C ALA A 632 36.59 16.20 22.56
N LEU A 633 37.11 15.16 23.20
CA LEU A 633 36.83 13.77 22.91
C LEU A 633 36.27 13.09 24.17
N ILE A 634 35.03 12.61 24.07
CA ILE A 634 34.26 12.01 25.16
C ILE A 634 33.90 10.57 24.78
N LEU A 635 34.61 9.58 25.33
CA LEU A 635 34.50 8.17 24.90
C LEU A 635 34.08 7.24 26.03
N ALA A 636 33.03 6.45 25.82
CA ALA A 636 32.65 5.42 26.80
C ALA A 636 32.93 3.99 26.34
N GLY A 637 32.94 3.74 25.03
CA GLY A 637 33.13 2.39 24.47
C GLY A 637 34.55 1.85 24.60
N THR A 638 35.53 2.72 24.85
CA THR A 638 36.95 2.37 25.02
C THR A 638 37.55 3.09 26.23
N SER A 639 38.44 2.42 26.96
CA SER A 639 39.03 2.89 28.21
C SER A 639 40.49 3.34 28.10
N GLU A 640 41.13 3.14 26.93
CA GLU A 640 42.59 3.20 26.76
C GLU A 640 43.01 3.92 25.46
N VAL A 641 42.33 5.00 25.10
CA VAL A 641 42.84 5.86 24.02
C VAL A 641 43.94 6.74 24.59
N ASP A 642 45.16 6.58 24.09
CA ASP A 642 46.28 7.48 24.40
C ASP A 642 46.62 8.34 23.19
N ILE A 643 46.32 9.64 23.30
CA ILE A 643 46.60 10.61 22.25
C ILE A 643 47.98 11.19 22.51
N VAL A 644 48.90 10.96 21.58
CA VAL A 644 50.28 11.43 21.65
C VAL A 644 50.33 12.86 21.10
N GLU A 645 51.11 13.74 21.73
CA GLU A 645 51.38 15.07 21.18
C GLU A 645 52.31 14.92 19.95
N PRO A 646 52.03 15.58 18.81
CA PRO A 646 52.86 15.39 17.62
C PRO A 646 54.33 15.72 17.90
N PHE A 647 55.24 14.78 17.58
CA PHE A 647 56.65 14.91 17.93
C PHE A 647 57.48 15.84 17.02
N ASP A 648 57.02 16.25 15.82
CA ASP A 648 57.87 17.10 14.95
C ASP A 648 57.16 18.01 13.91
N ARG A 649 57.48 19.31 14.02
CA ARG A 649 57.88 20.38 13.05
C ARG A 649 57.22 20.64 11.68
N LEU A 650 57.42 21.90 11.30
CA LEU A 650 56.87 22.78 10.25
C LEU A 650 56.62 22.16 8.86
N GLY A 651 55.51 22.58 8.25
CA GLY A 651 55.29 22.61 6.81
C GLY A 651 54.71 23.98 6.49
N ALA A 652 55.55 24.86 5.96
CA ALA A 652 55.15 26.19 5.52
C ALA A 652 54.28 26.05 4.28
N ASP A 653 52.96 26.19 4.43
CA ASP A 653 52.14 26.69 3.34
C ASP A 653 50.82 27.29 3.84
N ALA A 654 50.58 28.52 3.38
CA ALA A 654 49.39 29.34 3.47
C ALA A 654 48.99 29.89 4.85
N ALA A 655 49.55 31.06 5.14
CA ALA A 655 48.92 32.06 6.01
C ALA A 655 47.47 32.32 5.56
N SER A 656 46.51 31.78 6.33
CA SER A 656 45.15 32.31 6.39
C SER A 656 44.79 32.52 7.85
N GLY A 657 44.32 33.72 8.20
CA GLY A 657 43.91 34.09 9.55
C GLY A 657 42.63 33.41 10.04
N SER A 658 42.37 32.16 9.63
CA SER A 658 41.29 31.32 10.15
C SER A 658 41.89 30.11 10.86
N LEU A 659 41.32 29.74 12.01
CA LEU A 659 41.66 28.59 12.88
C LEU A 659 41.68 27.20 12.17
N ARG A 660 41.60 27.16 10.84
CA ARG A 660 41.64 25.93 10.04
C ARG A 660 43.06 25.43 9.70
N ALA A 661 44.11 26.22 9.92
CA ALA A 661 45.49 25.84 9.55
C ALA A 661 46.47 25.66 10.73
N ALA A 662 46.07 25.93 11.98
CA ALA A 662 46.93 25.69 13.14
C ALA A 662 46.78 24.23 13.61
N ARG A 663 47.91 23.53 13.65
CA ARG A 663 48.09 22.11 14.03
C ARG A 663 47.29 21.74 15.28
N ARG A 664 46.57 20.62 15.22
CA ARG A 664 45.61 20.20 16.26
C ARG A 664 46.35 19.65 17.47
N VAL A 665 46.27 20.35 18.61
CA VAL A 665 46.79 19.88 19.90
C VAL A 665 45.94 18.77 20.47
N LYS A 666 46.48 18.02 21.45
CA LYS A 666 45.75 16.98 22.18
C LYS A 666 44.41 17.52 22.75
N PRO A 667 43.25 16.95 22.36
CA PRO A 667 41.94 17.40 22.81
C PRO A 667 41.76 17.22 24.32
N ALA A 668 40.73 17.86 24.88
CA ALA A 668 40.26 17.51 26.22
C ALA A 668 39.73 16.07 26.16
N LEU A 669 40.31 15.16 26.96
CA LEU A 669 40.01 13.73 26.88
C LEU A 669 39.27 13.24 28.12
N ILE A 670 37.99 12.95 27.95
CA ILE A 670 37.15 12.29 28.95
C ILE A 670 36.84 10.89 28.42
N GLN A 671 37.28 9.87 29.13
CA GLN A 671 37.10 8.49 28.67
C GLN A 671 36.76 7.56 29.81
N ASN A 672 36.28 6.35 29.50
CA ASN A 672 35.97 5.32 30.50
C ASN A 672 37.22 4.70 31.15
N SER A 673 38.08 5.53 31.75
CA SER A 673 39.26 5.10 32.48
C SER A 673 38.97 4.99 33.98
N LYS A 674 39.81 4.23 34.71
CA LYS A 674 39.74 4.13 36.18
C LYS A 674 39.83 5.49 36.89
N ALA A 675 40.40 6.51 36.25
CA ALA A 675 40.51 7.85 36.82
C ALA A 675 39.17 8.59 36.73
N TRP A 676 38.54 8.59 35.55
CA TRP A 676 37.27 9.26 35.33
C TRP A 676 36.10 8.52 36.00
N SER A 677 36.07 7.19 35.99
CA SER A 677 35.02 6.43 36.67
C SER A 677 35.00 6.64 38.19
N ARG A 678 36.18 6.77 38.81
CA ARG A 678 36.29 7.14 40.24
C ARG A 678 35.75 8.53 40.53
N ARG A 679 35.97 9.49 39.64
CA ARG A 679 35.45 10.87 39.78
C ARG A 679 33.94 10.92 39.55
N LEU A 680 33.41 10.08 38.65
CA LEU A 680 31.97 9.97 38.39
C LEU A 680 31.20 9.43 39.62
N ALA A 681 31.87 8.64 40.46
CA ALA A 681 31.36 8.14 41.74
C ALA A 681 31.56 9.12 42.91
N ALA A 682 32.28 10.23 42.73
CA ALA A 682 32.61 11.22 43.76
C ALA A 682 31.56 12.36 43.82
N SER A 683 31.82 13.41 44.58
CA SER A 683 30.90 14.56 44.68
C SER A 683 30.76 15.31 43.35
N LEU A 684 29.62 16.00 43.14
CA LEU A 684 29.42 16.84 41.95
C LEU A 684 30.51 17.92 41.83
N SER A 685 30.96 18.49 42.95
CA SER A 685 32.04 19.48 42.98
C SER A 685 33.37 18.91 42.49
N GLU A 686 33.73 17.69 42.89
CA GLU A 686 34.98 17.05 42.46
C GLU A 686 34.96 16.72 40.97
N TRP A 687 33.83 16.23 40.46
CA TRP A 687 33.65 15.99 39.04
C TRP A 687 33.79 17.29 38.23
N THR A 688 33.07 18.33 38.63
CA THR A 688 33.07 19.64 37.95
C THR A 688 34.47 20.23 37.89
N ALA A 689 35.18 20.26 39.01
CA ALA A 689 36.55 20.78 39.08
C ALA A 689 37.53 19.97 38.20
N ALA A 690 37.34 18.65 38.10
CA ALA A 690 38.18 17.80 37.25
C ALA A 690 37.94 18.04 35.75
N VAL A 691 36.68 18.26 35.34
CA VAL A 691 36.33 18.62 33.96
C VAL A 691 36.92 19.98 33.61
N GLU A 692 36.68 21.00 34.45
CA GLU A 692 37.22 22.36 34.24
C GLU A 692 38.75 22.34 34.12
N ALA A 693 39.44 21.55 34.94
CA ALA A 693 40.89 21.43 34.89
C ALA A 693 41.40 20.81 33.56
N GLU A 694 40.70 19.80 33.03
CA GLU A 694 41.06 19.16 31.75
C GLU A 694 40.86 20.12 30.58
N PHE A 695 39.73 20.84 30.53
CA PHE A 695 39.47 21.84 29.51
C PHE A 695 40.42 23.05 29.61
N ALA A 696 40.77 23.49 30.82
CA ALA A 696 41.77 24.52 31.03
C ALA A 696 43.18 24.07 30.60
N ALA A 697 43.52 22.79 30.76
CA ALA A 697 44.77 22.22 30.25
C ALA A 697 44.78 22.20 28.70
N MET A 698 43.68 21.79 28.08
CA MET A 698 43.52 21.83 26.62
C MET A 698 43.66 23.25 26.06
N ARG A 699 42.95 24.24 26.63
CA ARG A 699 43.06 25.66 26.22
C ARG A 699 44.49 26.20 26.36
N ARG A 700 45.22 25.79 27.41
CA ARG A 700 46.65 26.14 27.59
C ARG A 700 47.54 25.54 26.50
N ARG A 701 47.33 24.26 26.13
CA ARG A 701 48.04 23.61 25.01
C ARG A 701 47.76 24.34 23.69
N GLN A 702 46.50 24.66 23.41
CA GLN A 702 46.10 25.42 22.22
C GLN A 702 46.80 26.79 22.16
N LYS A 703 46.77 27.53 23.27
CA LYS A 703 47.42 28.85 23.35
C LYS A 703 48.93 28.76 23.13
N ALA A 704 49.60 27.79 23.76
CA ALA A 704 51.04 27.58 23.59
C ALA A 704 51.40 27.27 22.13
N SER A 705 50.64 26.38 21.48
CA SER A 705 50.84 26.06 20.07
C SER A 705 50.60 27.26 19.15
N LEU A 706 49.57 28.08 19.42
CA LEU A 706 49.31 29.31 18.67
C LEU A 706 50.47 30.31 18.81
N GLU A 707 51.00 30.49 20.02
CA GLU A 707 52.13 31.36 20.29
C GLU A 707 53.40 30.91 19.57
N GLU A 708 53.66 29.60 19.47
CA GLU A 708 54.77 29.04 18.70
C GLU A 708 54.62 29.30 17.20
N VAL A 709 53.41 29.11 16.65
CA VAL A 709 53.12 29.37 15.23
C VAL A 709 53.23 30.87 14.89
N THR A 710 52.89 31.77 15.80
CA THR A 710 53.06 33.23 15.58
C THR A 710 54.50 33.72 15.72
N LYS A 711 55.40 32.90 16.29
CA LYS A 711 56.84 33.23 16.44
C LYS A 711 57.70 32.67 15.30
N SER A 712 57.20 31.69 14.54
CA SER A 712 57.77 31.17 13.29
C SER A 712 57.28 31.94 12.08
#